data_AF-M6D724-F1
#
_entry.id   AF-M6D724-F1
#
_cell.length_a   1.000
_cell.length_b   1.000
_cell.length_c   1.000
_cell.angle_alpha   90.00
_cell.angle_beta   90.00
_cell.angle_gamma   90.00
#
_symmetry.space_group_name_H-M   'P 1'
#
loop_
_entity.id
_entity.type
_entity.pdbx_description
1 polymer ?
#
loop_
_entity_poly.entity_id
_entity_poly.type
_entity_poly.pdbx_seq_one_letter_code
_entity_poly.pdbx_strand_id
1 'polypeptide(L)'
;MGLNPISWDLVLFNYYSFGSLLVTLTTIFLGIFFLTLKNRTIATTQLGIGFILLGVFETGYFLAAFLYHPIAAYHRWMTGGFILFSIAHFTQFLLRFPGNSNQRIARWVLIVEHSVAAITVSLFIYFTYISEKIYHFTAHHWDFNAFDASRYLAVVIGIFSIVGFVIVPAWRVVITKDKRRIALFMFTIGFLIAAIYPNISNILSRDGVMERSTYMTSNVILFLTAFSFLVIAFINNSAERTTFMVKIVGITLFTICLIMQALVYISSQEKDAEYDSLRMVNIERALENGVKSGDIEYAFHWDDSKESLNSSEYDPNKELDLKQIEADLQNITTYEEIRNLKEEGFRNSLNSILDRSHTYFGGYKRFIQKLLEEKQDLSDAELKKLILENAEQWNKRAFVSTNRLEAIVGGSFCKKGRDFVKGLGDSEFGFKDEIFSHWSEDCLWDGKELDQSQIRSEVLRYFRYFKPSETRHYRRSKDGTGHYVAFMKFQPEKQQMSEVGFSYRLYRDFMHPTAVKQTGILLAVIFIVLALFPLFFKNSLVDPLNSLLSGVEKVNKGDLDVVVPVKVRDEIGFLADSFNAIVSSIKQARRELQDYAENLEEKVRERTREVQEKMEEVQRLKVQQDGDYFLTSLLAKPLFYNANKSKLVSTDFIIRQKKQFEFRGKHSDLGGDICVTGNLRLGRPDSFKRYTVSMNGDAMGKSMQGAGGALVMGVVMNSILARSAANNRILDVTPEQWLTEIYNEIHAVFKSFNGSMVISASLYLIEDETGKCWYFNAEHPYSVLYRDGKASFIEDGLTLRKLGLDSEFEFKVRSFQLKKGDIIILGSDGRDDVDLTPEETIRTINEDEMLFLRHVENAKANLEDIETEIRRTGELTDDLSLLKIEFQGEPKNDEIEEIFESTDHIDKALNTDSVYEDAKKMYKTGRLEEALELLKTGYMHDSANQRLNKLLGLLSFKGKDYNTAVEVLNNYLGTDPDLHEYWFYLSIANKKMGKYDQALAASLKLLEIDPNNISNTINLSDIYRLMEMYDKAEEYARKVLQKEPGNENAHKLIRLIERDR
;
A
#
# COMPACT_ATOMS: atom_id res chain seq x y z
N MET A 1 56.17 -13.00 13.15
CA MET A 1 54.97 -13.19 12.30
C MET A 1 55.39 -13.93 11.05
N GLY A 2 55.35 -15.27 11.05
CA GLY A 2 55.38 -16.04 9.81
C GLY A 2 54.01 -15.88 9.15
N LEU A 3 53.82 -14.79 8.41
CA LEU A 3 52.62 -14.61 7.59
C LEU A 3 52.77 -15.53 6.38
N ASN A 4 52.45 -16.82 6.56
CA ASN A 4 52.01 -17.62 5.43
C ASN A 4 50.80 -16.90 4.83
N PRO A 5 50.71 -16.77 3.49
CA PRO A 5 49.53 -16.19 2.86
C PRO A 5 48.31 -16.95 3.38
N ILE A 6 47.31 -16.21 3.88
CA ILE A 6 46.04 -16.78 4.35
C ILE A 6 45.49 -17.61 3.19
N SER A 7 45.43 -18.94 3.37
CA SER A 7 44.90 -19.84 2.35
C SER A 7 43.41 -19.54 2.15
N TRP A 8 42.97 -19.52 0.90
CA TRP A 8 41.56 -19.31 0.55
C TRP A 8 40.61 -20.29 1.24
N ASP A 9 41.11 -21.46 1.64
CA ASP A 9 40.36 -22.50 2.37
C ASP A 9 39.89 -22.08 3.78
N LEU A 10 40.36 -20.94 4.30
CA LEU A 10 39.91 -20.38 5.58
C LEU A 10 38.75 -19.37 5.43
N VAL A 11 38.43 -18.99 4.19
CA VAL A 11 37.39 -18.02 3.86
C VAL A 11 36.04 -18.72 3.75
N LEU A 12 35.16 -18.49 4.72
CA LEU A 12 33.86 -19.14 4.78
C LEU A 12 32.78 -18.08 5.05
N PHE A 13 32.11 -17.63 3.99
CA PHE A 13 30.91 -16.79 4.10
C PHE A 13 29.76 -17.48 4.85
N ASN A 14 28.97 -16.66 5.53
CA ASN A 14 27.76 -17.02 6.25
C ASN A 14 26.77 -15.83 6.28
N TYR A 15 25.60 -16.05 6.88
CA TYR A 15 24.60 -15.00 7.09
C TYR A 15 25.14 -13.73 7.79
N TYR A 16 25.97 -13.88 8.82
CA TYR A 16 26.53 -12.74 9.57
C TYR A 16 27.56 -11.94 8.75
N SER A 17 28.36 -12.60 7.92
CA SER A 17 29.29 -11.95 7.00
C SER A 17 28.54 -11.14 5.93
N PHE A 18 27.40 -11.64 5.45
CA PHE A 18 26.51 -10.88 4.57
C PHE A 18 25.99 -9.63 5.28
N GLY A 19 25.40 -9.78 6.46
CA GLY A 19 24.82 -8.66 7.21
C GLY A 19 25.85 -7.59 7.59
N SER A 20 27.02 -8.00 8.10
CA SER A 20 28.10 -7.06 8.43
C SER A 20 28.70 -6.39 7.20
N LEU A 21 28.81 -7.09 6.05
CA LEU A 21 29.24 -6.48 4.79
C LEU A 21 28.22 -5.45 4.30
N LEU A 22 26.93 -5.77 4.38
CA LEU A 22 25.84 -4.87 4.00
C LEU A 22 25.91 -3.53 4.75
N VAL A 23 26.06 -3.58 6.09
CA VAL A 23 26.22 -2.36 6.90
C VAL A 23 27.54 -1.66 6.55
N THR A 24 28.63 -2.41 6.39
CA THR A 24 29.95 -1.84 6.04
C THR A 24 29.88 -1.02 4.74
N LEU A 25 29.35 -1.62 3.67
CA LEU A 25 29.21 -0.97 2.36
C LEU A 25 28.32 0.27 2.45
N THR A 26 27.20 0.17 3.16
CA THR A 26 26.26 1.27 3.33
C THR A 26 26.87 2.43 4.10
N THR A 27 27.58 2.13 5.18
CA THR A 27 28.26 3.11 6.04
C THR A 27 29.41 3.82 5.31
N ILE A 28 30.24 3.07 4.58
CA ILE A 28 31.32 3.64 3.76
C ILE A 28 30.74 4.49 2.63
N PHE A 29 29.69 4.02 1.97
CA PHE A 29 28.98 4.79 0.94
C PHE A 29 28.48 6.12 1.50
N LEU A 30 27.88 6.15 2.69
CA LEU A 30 27.46 7.39 3.34
C LEU A 30 28.64 8.31 3.67
N GLY A 31 29.73 7.75 4.18
CA GLY A 31 30.95 8.53 4.43
C GLY A 31 31.46 9.22 3.16
N ILE A 32 31.59 8.46 2.07
CA ILE A 32 31.99 9.00 0.76
C ILE A 32 30.97 10.03 0.25
N PHE A 33 29.68 9.73 0.37
CA PHE A 33 28.60 10.61 -0.04
C PHE A 33 28.70 11.98 0.64
N PHE A 34 28.77 12.03 1.97
CA PHE A 34 28.86 13.31 2.70
C PHE A 34 30.16 14.08 2.40
N LEU A 35 31.27 13.37 2.18
CA LEU A 35 32.55 13.98 1.85
C LEU A 35 32.61 14.51 0.42
N THR A 36 31.84 13.96 -0.51
CA THR A 36 31.81 14.37 -1.93
C THR A 36 30.80 15.47 -2.24
N LEU A 37 29.97 15.88 -1.27
CA LEU A 37 29.03 16.99 -1.43
C LEU A 37 29.74 18.31 -1.78
N LYS A 38 29.20 19.01 -2.79
CA LYS A 38 29.67 20.32 -3.24
C LYS A 38 29.31 21.39 -2.20
N ASN A 39 30.26 22.26 -1.85
CA ASN A 39 30.10 23.32 -0.83
C ASN A 39 29.69 22.78 0.57
N ARG A 40 30.17 21.59 0.96
CA ARG A 40 29.89 20.99 2.27
C ARG A 40 30.37 21.87 3.42
N THR A 41 29.59 21.92 4.50
CA THR A 41 29.98 22.59 5.74
C THR A 41 31.02 21.77 6.52
N ILE A 42 31.66 22.42 7.51
CA ILE A 42 32.54 21.72 8.45
C ILE A 42 31.77 20.65 9.22
N ALA A 43 30.51 20.90 9.60
CA ALA A 43 29.66 19.91 10.27
C ALA A 43 29.48 18.66 9.39
N THR A 44 29.12 18.82 8.13
CA THR A 44 28.94 17.71 7.18
C THR A 44 30.24 16.97 6.90
N THR A 45 31.39 17.65 6.93
CA THR A 45 32.69 16.98 6.86
C THR A 45 32.93 16.08 8.08
N GLN A 46 32.58 16.54 9.28
CA GLN A 46 32.68 15.72 10.51
C GLN A 46 31.71 14.52 10.45
N LEU A 47 30.50 14.71 9.93
CA LEU A 47 29.54 13.63 9.71
C LEU A 47 30.11 12.55 8.76
N GLY A 48 30.69 12.97 7.63
CA GLY A 48 31.31 12.05 6.67
C GLY A 48 32.51 11.29 7.25
N ILE A 49 33.39 11.96 8.00
CA ILE A 49 34.50 11.30 8.72
C ILE A 49 33.97 10.28 9.73
N GLY A 50 32.93 10.66 10.50
CA GLY A 50 32.28 9.75 11.45
C GLY A 50 31.78 8.47 10.78
N PHE A 51 31.11 8.58 9.63
CA PHE A 51 30.67 7.42 8.86
C PHE A 51 31.83 6.60 8.29
N ILE A 52 32.93 7.19 7.81
CA ILE A 52 34.10 6.41 7.36
C ILE A 52 34.70 5.61 8.52
N LEU A 53 34.88 6.22 9.70
CA LEU A 53 35.39 5.54 10.88
C LEU A 53 34.45 4.42 11.34
N LEU A 54 33.14 4.66 11.28
CA LEU A 54 32.13 3.63 11.53
C LEU A 54 32.22 2.50 10.51
N GLY A 55 32.54 2.80 9.25
CA GLY A 55 32.74 1.78 8.21
C GLY A 55 33.91 0.86 8.51
N VAL A 56 35.01 1.40 9.03
CA VAL A 56 36.17 0.61 9.50
C VAL A 56 35.78 -0.24 10.71
N PHE A 57 34.97 0.31 11.63
CA PHE A 57 34.40 -0.45 12.74
C PHE A 57 33.59 -1.67 12.25
N GLU A 58 32.65 -1.46 11.32
CA GLU A 58 31.80 -2.54 10.79
C GLU A 58 32.59 -3.57 9.97
N THR A 59 33.65 -3.13 9.27
CA THR A 59 34.55 -4.03 8.55
C THR A 59 35.18 -5.05 9.49
N GLY A 60 35.42 -4.69 10.76
CA GLY A 60 35.86 -5.63 11.79
C GLY A 60 34.89 -6.79 11.94
N TYR A 61 33.60 -6.53 12.11
CA TYR A 61 32.59 -7.61 12.22
C TYR A 61 32.49 -8.46 10.96
N PHE A 62 32.64 -7.85 9.78
CA PHE A 62 32.71 -8.59 8.53
C PHE A 62 33.90 -9.57 8.53
N LEU A 63 35.11 -9.11 8.84
CA LEU A 63 36.30 -9.96 8.91
C LEU A 63 36.16 -11.09 9.94
N ALA A 64 35.49 -10.82 11.06
CA ALA A 64 35.21 -11.80 12.09
C ALA A 64 34.34 -12.96 11.58
N ALA A 65 33.24 -12.63 10.90
CA ALA A 65 32.28 -13.62 10.40
C ALA A 65 32.73 -14.32 9.11
N PHE A 66 33.62 -13.69 8.35
CA PHE A 66 34.16 -14.14 7.07
C PHE A 66 35.30 -15.16 7.23
N LEU A 67 36.18 -14.97 8.22
CA LEU A 67 37.41 -15.75 8.36
C LEU A 67 37.29 -16.79 9.48
N TYR A 68 37.31 -18.08 9.12
CA TYR A 68 37.29 -19.17 10.08
C TYR A 68 38.70 -19.54 10.54
N HIS A 69 39.33 -18.65 11.30
CA HIS A 69 40.67 -18.84 11.87
C HIS A 69 40.86 -17.96 13.13
N PRO A 70 41.63 -18.38 14.15
CA PRO A 70 41.86 -17.59 15.38
C PRO A 70 42.42 -16.18 15.18
N ILE A 71 43.03 -15.90 14.02
CA ILE A 71 43.48 -14.54 13.66
C ILE A 71 42.30 -13.57 13.46
N ALA A 72 41.10 -14.09 13.19
CA ALA A 72 39.91 -13.27 13.05
C ALA A 72 39.57 -12.53 14.36
N ALA A 73 39.93 -13.05 15.54
CA ALA A 73 39.71 -12.38 16.84
C ALA A 73 40.29 -10.95 16.91
N TYR A 74 41.35 -10.66 16.15
CA TYR A 74 41.94 -9.32 16.06
C TYR A 74 41.02 -8.28 15.40
N HIS A 75 39.88 -8.70 14.83
CA HIS A 75 38.81 -7.79 14.44
C HIS A 75 38.41 -6.82 15.56
N ARG A 76 38.57 -7.24 16.83
CA ARG A 76 38.26 -6.42 17.99
C ARG A 76 39.10 -5.16 18.06
N TRP A 77 40.30 -5.15 17.50
CA TRP A 77 41.11 -3.94 17.44
C TRP A 77 40.53 -2.90 16.49
N MET A 78 39.81 -3.35 15.44
CA MET A 78 39.03 -2.45 14.58
C MET A 78 37.73 -2.02 15.26
N THR A 79 36.96 -2.96 15.81
CA THR A 79 35.67 -2.62 16.43
C THR A 79 35.84 -1.79 17.72
N GLY A 80 36.81 -2.12 18.57
CA GLY A 80 37.11 -1.35 19.78
C GLY A 80 37.89 -0.09 19.50
N GLY A 81 38.72 -0.09 18.46
CA GLY A 81 39.60 1.02 18.12
C GLY A 81 38.88 2.23 17.53
N PHE A 82 37.88 2.04 16.69
CA PHE A 82 37.33 3.11 15.86
C PHE A 82 35.97 3.65 16.34
N ILE A 83 35.24 2.91 17.17
CA ILE A 83 33.88 3.29 17.60
C ILE A 83 33.84 4.61 18.39
N LEU A 84 34.79 4.83 19.31
CA LEU A 84 34.84 6.06 20.10
C LEU A 84 35.17 7.28 19.24
N PHE A 85 36.09 7.14 18.27
CA PHE A 85 36.40 8.21 17.33
C PHE A 85 35.21 8.52 16.42
N SER A 86 34.48 7.49 15.95
CA SER A 86 33.24 7.68 15.19
C SER A 86 32.21 8.49 15.98
N ILE A 87 31.95 8.14 17.24
CA ILE A 87 30.98 8.87 18.09
C ILE A 87 31.45 10.30 18.36
N ALA A 88 32.76 10.52 18.57
CA ALA A 88 33.33 11.86 18.73
C ALA A 88 33.05 12.74 17.50
N HIS A 89 33.23 12.21 16.30
CA HIS A 89 32.94 12.92 15.05
C HIS A 89 31.44 13.18 14.83
N PHE A 90 30.54 12.28 15.24
CA PHE A 90 29.10 12.54 15.24
C PHE A 90 28.71 13.61 16.27
N THR A 91 29.37 13.63 17.44
CA THR A 91 29.20 14.68 18.45
C THR A 91 29.65 16.04 17.89
N GLN A 92 30.74 16.08 17.12
CA GLN A 92 31.17 17.30 16.42
C GLN A 92 30.15 17.78 15.39
N PHE A 93 29.50 16.87 14.67
CA PHE A 93 28.42 17.24 13.75
C PHE A 93 27.29 17.94 14.51
N LEU A 94 26.80 17.38 15.63
CA LEU A 94 25.70 17.94 16.42
C LEU A 94 26.08 19.28 17.10
N LEU A 95 27.35 19.45 17.50
CA LEU A 95 27.84 20.72 18.06
C LEU A 95 27.92 21.85 17.02
N ARG A 96 28.15 21.52 15.74
CA ARG A 96 28.43 22.45 14.65
C ARG A 96 27.28 22.62 13.65
N PHE A 97 26.29 21.75 13.66
CA PHE A 97 25.07 21.89 12.87
C PHE A 97 24.05 22.78 13.62
N PRO A 98 23.24 23.64 12.95
CA PRO A 98 23.16 23.91 11.52
C PRO A 98 24.14 24.97 11.00
N GLY A 99 24.89 25.62 11.88
CA GLY A 99 25.92 26.60 11.53
C GLY A 99 27.08 26.49 12.53
N ASN A 100 28.29 26.81 12.07
CA ASN A 100 29.54 26.58 12.82
C ASN A 100 29.75 27.61 13.96
N SER A 101 28.76 27.77 14.86
CA SER A 101 28.69 28.80 15.89
C SER A 101 29.51 28.47 17.14
N ASN A 102 29.74 27.18 17.45
CA ASN A 102 30.36 26.74 18.72
C ASN A 102 31.81 26.27 18.57
N GLN A 103 32.61 26.95 17.75
CA GLN A 103 33.91 26.44 17.30
C GLN A 103 34.92 26.19 18.44
N ARG A 104 34.88 26.99 19.51
CA ARG A 104 35.78 26.84 20.66
C ARG A 104 35.42 25.62 21.50
N ILE A 105 34.14 25.50 21.88
CA ILE A 105 33.64 24.35 22.64
C ILE A 105 33.86 23.06 21.84
N ALA A 106 33.51 23.07 20.56
CA ALA A 106 33.67 21.92 19.67
C ALA A 106 35.12 21.45 19.57
N ARG A 107 36.10 22.38 19.48
CA ARG A 107 37.54 22.03 19.50
C ARG A 107 37.97 21.38 20.82
N TRP A 108 37.58 21.96 21.96
CA TRP A 108 37.94 21.39 23.27
C TRP A 108 37.31 20.01 23.50
N VAL A 109 36.02 19.86 23.19
CA VAL A 109 35.33 18.57 23.28
C VAL A 109 36.03 17.53 22.42
N LEU A 110 36.42 17.87 21.18
CA LEU A 110 37.12 16.95 20.29
C LEU A 110 38.46 16.47 20.86
N ILE A 111 39.27 17.38 21.41
CA ILE A 111 40.58 17.05 22.00
C ILE A 111 40.40 16.12 23.20
N VAL A 112 39.42 16.41 24.07
CA VAL A 112 39.11 15.59 25.24
C VAL A 112 38.64 14.20 24.80
N GLU A 113 37.66 14.12 23.90
CA GLU A 113 37.12 12.85 23.40
C GLU A 113 38.20 12.00 22.71
N HIS A 114 39.07 12.60 21.89
CA HIS A 114 40.18 11.88 21.25
C HIS A 114 41.22 11.39 22.26
N SER A 115 41.52 12.19 23.28
CA SER A 115 42.49 11.81 24.33
C SER A 115 41.96 10.62 25.15
N VAL A 116 40.69 10.70 25.57
CA VAL A 116 40.02 9.60 26.28
C VAL A 116 39.93 8.36 25.38
N ALA A 117 39.51 8.52 24.12
CA ALA A 117 39.44 7.41 23.16
C ALA A 117 40.80 6.73 22.96
N ALA A 118 41.89 7.49 22.76
CA ALA A 118 43.22 6.93 22.58
C ALA A 118 43.70 6.13 23.81
N ILE A 119 43.45 6.64 25.02
CA ILE A 119 43.78 5.94 26.27
C ILE A 119 42.96 4.66 26.41
N THR A 120 41.63 4.74 26.23
CA THR A 120 40.73 3.59 26.33
C THR A 120 41.07 2.51 25.30
N VAL A 121 41.35 2.90 24.05
CA VAL A 121 41.74 1.97 22.98
C VAL A 121 43.08 1.29 23.28
N SER A 122 44.06 2.04 23.79
CA SER A 122 45.36 1.48 24.17
C SER A 122 45.23 0.42 25.28
N LEU A 123 44.43 0.72 26.31
CA LEU A 123 44.12 -0.23 27.38
C LEU A 123 43.34 -1.44 26.85
N PHE A 124 42.35 -1.22 25.98
CA PHE A 124 41.56 -2.29 25.38
C PHE A 124 42.41 -3.24 24.53
N ILE A 125 43.32 -2.71 23.70
CA ILE A 125 44.26 -3.51 22.90
C ILE A 125 45.18 -4.31 23.82
N TYR A 126 45.71 -3.69 24.89
CA TYR A 126 46.55 -4.38 25.87
C TYR A 126 45.83 -5.57 26.52
N PHE A 127 44.62 -5.36 27.06
CA PHE A 127 43.86 -6.42 27.73
C PHE A 127 43.41 -7.52 26.76
N THR A 128 43.03 -7.17 25.53
CA THR A 128 42.64 -8.18 24.52
C THR A 128 43.83 -8.97 24.00
N TYR A 129 45.02 -8.36 23.88
CA TYR A 129 46.23 -9.03 23.42
C TYR A 129 46.68 -10.18 24.36
N ILE A 130 46.51 -10.01 25.66
CA ILE A 130 46.85 -11.02 26.67
C ILE A 130 45.71 -12.01 26.98
N SER A 131 44.56 -11.87 26.32
CA SER A 131 43.39 -12.72 26.54
C SER A 131 43.39 -13.93 25.61
N GLU A 132 42.83 -15.04 26.08
CA GLU A 132 42.59 -16.22 25.26
C GLU A 132 41.60 -15.94 24.13
N LYS A 133 41.61 -16.77 23.08
CA LYS A 133 40.70 -16.66 21.95
C LYS A 133 39.59 -17.69 22.10
N ILE A 134 38.36 -17.29 21.84
CA ILE A 134 37.18 -18.13 21.91
C ILE A 134 36.38 -18.06 20.62
N TYR A 135 35.81 -19.18 20.21
CA TYR A 135 34.90 -19.22 19.07
C TYR A 135 33.45 -19.17 19.54
N HIS A 136 32.66 -18.26 18.97
CA HIS A 136 31.24 -18.13 19.24
C HIS A 136 30.40 -18.84 18.18
N PHE A 137 29.86 -20.01 18.51
CA PHE A 137 29.05 -20.80 17.58
C PHE A 137 27.76 -20.10 17.13
N THR A 138 27.12 -19.30 17.98
CA THR A 138 25.84 -18.63 17.63
C THR A 138 26.00 -17.52 16.60
N ALA A 139 27.15 -16.83 16.57
CA ALA A 139 27.44 -15.77 15.58
C ALA A 139 28.60 -16.11 14.63
N HIS A 140 29.07 -17.36 14.66
CA HIS A 140 30.07 -17.94 13.77
C HIS A 140 31.34 -17.09 13.57
N HIS A 141 31.97 -16.65 14.67
CA HIS A 141 33.23 -15.90 14.60
C HIS A 141 34.14 -16.15 15.81
N TRP A 142 35.43 -15.87 15.63
CA TRP A 142 36.42 -15.82 16.70
C TRP A 142 36.44 -14.46 17.40
N ASP A 143 36.59 -14.47 18.72
CA ASP A 143 36.69 -13.28 19.57
C ASP A 143 37.74 -13.50 20.67
N PHE A 144 38.09 -12.45 21.41
CA PHE A 144 38.88 -12.54 22.63
C PHE A 144 37.98 -12.81 23.84
N ASN A 145 38.44 -13.69 24.72
CA ASN A 145 37.86 -13.95 26.04
C ASN A 145 38.22 -12.82 27.03
N ALA A 146 37.90 -11.57 26.65
CA ALA A 146 38.23 -10.35 27.37
C ALA A 146 36.95 -9.62 27.84
N PHE A 147 36.14 -10.29 28.66
CA PHE A 147 34.83 -9.79 29.08
C PHE A 147 34.92 -8.46 29.83
N ASP A 148 35.81 -8.37 30.81
CA ASP A 148 35.99 -7.15 31.62
C ASP A 148 36.41 -5.96 30.75
N ALA A 149 37.42 -6.14 29.88
CA ALA A 149 37.87 -5.11 28.95
C ALA A 149 36.74 -4.64 28.02
N SER A 150 35.92 -5.58 27.54
CA SER A 150 34.75 -5.29 26.70
C SER A 150 33.65 -4.55 27.45
N ARG A 151 33.41 -4.88 28.73
CA ARG A 151 32.46 -4.19 29.61
C ARG A 151 32.92 -2.76 29.90
N TYR A 152 34.18 -2.55 30.26
CA TYR A 152 34.74 -1.21 30.46
C TYR A 152 34.59 -0.36 29.19
N LEU A 153 34.94 -0.92 28.02
CA LEU A 153 34.77 -0.23 26.75
C LEU A 153 33.30 0.14 26.49
N ALA A 154 32.34 -0.77 26.75
CA ALA A 154 30.91 -0.50 26.57
C ALA A 154 30.39 0.62 27.50
N VAL A 155 30.91 0.72 28.72
CA VAL A 155 30.60 1.83 29.63
C VAL A 155 31.12 3.15 29.06
N VAL A 156 32.36 3.19 28.56
CA VAL A 156 32.91 4.40 27.93
C VAL A 156 32.11 4.79 26.67
N ILE A 157 31.75 3.82 25.82
CA ILE A 157 30.86 4.04 24.65
C ILE A 157 29.52 4.61 25.10
N GLY A 158 28.95 4.10 26.19
CA GLY A 158 27.70 4.59 26.77
C GLY A 158 27.80 6.03 27.23
N ILE A 159 28.89 6.41 27.90
CA ILE A 159 29.16 7.78 28.32
C ILE A 159 29.30 8.70 27.09
N PHE A 160 30.09 8.30 26.09
CA PHE A 160 30.24 9.05 24.83
C PHE A 160 28.88 9.25 24.14
N SER A 161 28.05 8.20 24.08
CA SER A 161 26.72 8.25 23.47
C SER A 161 25.76 9.14 24.24
N ILE A 162 25.77 9.12 25.57
CA ILE A 162 24.93 10.00 26.40
C ILE A 162 25.37 11.45 26.22
N VAL A 163 26.67 11.74 26.28
CA VAL A 163 27.19 13.10 26.09
C VAL A 163 26.86 13.59 24.68
N GLY A 164 27.19 12.81 23.66
CA GLY A 164 27.07 13.18 22.25
C GLY A 164 25.65 13.23 21.70
N PHE A 165 24.77 12.31 22.15
CA PHE A 165 23.44 12.12 21.58
C PHE A 165 22.29 12.48 22.53
N VAL A 166 22.56 12.76 23.81
CA VAL A 166 21.52 13.24 24.75
C VAL A 166 21.84 14.64 25.26
N ILE A 167 22.99 14.82 25.93
CA ILE A 167 23.34 16.08 26.61
C ILE A 167 23.59 17.20 25.59
N VAL A 168 24.48 16.96 24.62
CA VAL A 168 24.82 17.94 23.59
C VAL A 168 23.59 18.34 22.77
N PRO A 169 22.75 17.41 22.26
CA PRO A 169 21.59 17.80 21.49
C PRO A 169 20.50 18.47 22.31
N ALA A 170 20.25 18.04 23.56
CA ALA A 170 19.29 18.71 24.44
C ALA A 170 19.68 20.18 24.67
N TRP A 171 20.96 20.42 24.98
CA TRP A 171 21.50 21.77 25.09
C TRP A 171 21.37 22.57 23.79
N ARG A 172 21.69 21.96 22.64
CA ARG A 172 21.58 22.62 21.31
C ARG A 172 20.15 22.94 20.92
N VAL A 173 19.18 22.08 21.21
CA VAL A 173 17.76 22.28 20.91
C VAL A 173 17.20 23.44 21.75
N VAL A 174 17.57 23.54 23.03
CA VAL A 174 17.15 24.65 23.90
C VAL A 174 17.67 26.01 23.42
N ILE A 175 18.91 26.05 22.93
CA ILE A 175 19.54 27.31 22.48
C ILE A 175 19.08 27.72 21.07
N THR A 176 18.73 26.77 20.20
CA THR A 176 18.41 27.05 18.80
C THR A 176 16.94 27.43 18.64
N LYS A 177 16.66 28.71 18.33
CA LYS A 177 15.29 29.24 18.16
C LYS A 177 14.71 29.13 16.73
N ASP A 178 15.50 28.66 15.78
CA ASP A 178 15.14 28.55 14.36
C ASP A 178 14.33 27.26 14.06
N LYS A 179 13.59 27.22 12.94
CA LYS A 179 12.93 26.02 12.37
C LYS A 179 13.90 24.83 12.26
N ARG A 180 15.20 25.10 12.10
CA ARG A 180 16.28 24.09 12.09
C ARG A 180 16.49 23.34 13.41
N ARG A 181 15.82 23.74 14.51
CA ARG A 181 15.77 22.96 15.76
C ARG A 181 15.10 21.59 15.58
N ILE A 182 14.12 21.51 14.66
CA ILE A 182 13.41 20.25 14.36
C ILE A 182 14.36 19.29 13.66
N ALA A 183 15.23 19.80 12.78
CA ALA A 183 16.27 19.01 12.14
C ALA A 183 17.27 18.43 13.15
N LEU A 184 17.72 19.23 14.12
CA LEU A 184 18.57 18.76 15.22
C LEU A 184 17.88 17.63 16.02
N PHE A 185 16.59 17.78 16.31
CA PHE A 185 15.81 16.75 16.98
C PHE A 185 15.72 15.45 16.16
N MET A 186 15.47 15.55 14.85
CA MET A 186 15.48 14.38 13.96
C MET A 186 16.85 13.69 13.94
N PHE A 187 17.96 14.41 13.77
CA PHE A 187 19.29 13.79 13.83
C PHE A 187 19.54 13.09 15.18
N THR A 188 19.08 13.70 16.27
CA THR A 188 19.21 13.14 17.62
C THR A 188 18.52 11.79 17.72
N ILE A 189 17.28 11.68 17.23
CA ILE A 189 16.54 10.40 17.21
C ILE A 189 17.32 9.34 16.41
N GLY A 190 17.79 9.69 15.20
CA GLY A 190 18.57 8.76 14.37
C GLY A 190 19.82 8.23 15.08
N PHE A 191 20.60 9.11 15.71
CA PHE A 191 21.79 8.71 16.45
C PHE A 191 21.47 7.92 17.73
N LEU A 192 20.37 8.24 18.44
CA LEU A 192 19.95 7.48 19.61
C LEU A 192 19.59 6.04 19.24
N ILE A 193 18.87 5.83 18.14
CA ILE A 193 18.56 4.49 17.63
C ILE A 193 19.85 3.73 17.29
N ALA A 194 20.79 4.38 16.59
CA ALA A 194 22.06 3.78 16.19
C ALA A 194 23.03 3.53 17.36
N ALA A 195 22.86 4.18 18.51
CA ALA A 195 23.83 4.12 19.61
C ALA A 195 23.33 3.36 20.85
N ILE A 196 22.11 3.67 21.31
CA ILE A 196 21.62 3.14 22.60
C ILE A 196 21.37 1.64 22.50
N TYR A 197 20.60 1.19 21.50
CA TYR A 197 20.28 -0.22 21.39
C TYR A 197 21.53 -1.07 21.15
N PRO A 198 22.42 -0.76 20.17
CA PRO A 198 23.62 -1.58 19.98
C PRO A 198 24.53 -1.62 21.20
N ASN A 199 24.60 -0.53 21.99
CA ASN A 199 25.41 -0.55 23.21
C ASN A 199 24.78 -1.43 24.30
N ILE A 200 23.48 -1.28 24.57
CA ILE A 200 22.77 -2.09 25.58
C ILE A 200 22.77 -3.56 25.18
N SER A 201 22.39 -3.87 23.94
CA SER A 201 22.34 -5.25 23.43
C SER A 201 23.73 -5.90 23.40
N ASN A 202 24.81 -5.14 23.15
CA ASN A 202 26.18 -5.65 23.27
C ASN A 202 26.50 -6.06 24.72
N ILE A 203 26.15 -5.23 25.70
CA ILE A 203 26.34 -5.54 27.13
C ILE A 203 25.53 -6.77 27.50
N LEU A 204 24.24 -6.81 27.16
CA LEU A 204 23.37 -7.97 27.42
C LEU A 204 23.89 -9.24 26.76
N SER A 205 24.45 -9.13 25.56
CA SER A 205 25.03 -10.26 24.85
C SER A 205 26.37 -10.71 25.44
N ARG A 206 27.17 -9.80 25.99
CA ARG A 206 28.39 -10.13 26.78
C ARG A 206 28.05 -10.74 28.13
N ASP A 207 26.99 -10.28 28.77
CA ASP A 207 26.51 -10.86 30.02
C ASP A 207 25.72 -12.16 29.81
N GLY A 208 25.69 -12.70 28.58
CA GLY A 208 25.07 -13.98 28.23
C GLY A 208 23.55 -13.97 28.17
N VAL A 209 22.90 -12.85 28.47
CA VAL A 209 21.43 -12.67 28.51
C VAL A 209 20.81 -12.69 27.11
N MET A 210 21.57 -12.23 26.12
CA MET A 210 21.17 -12.18 24.71
C MET A 210 22.15 -12.98 23.85
N GLU A 211 21.65 -13.80 22.92
CA GLU A 211 22.53 -14.52 22.02
C GLU A 211 23.30 -13.59 21.09
N ARG A 212 24.51 -14.01 20.70
CA ARG A 212 25.34 -13.25 19.75
C ARG A 212 24.69 -13.14 18.37
N SER A 213 23.97 -14.17 17.96
CA SER A 213 23.14 -14.24 16.74
C SER A 213 22.13 -13.09 16.70
N THR A 214 21.36 -12.94 17.78
CA THR A 214 20.34 -11.90 17.94
C THR A 214 21.00 -10.52 17.94
N TYR A 215 22.08 -10.33 18.70
CA TYR A 215 22.80 -9.06 18.75
C TYR A 215 23.27 -8.59 17.37
N MET A 216 23.94 -9.46 16.62
CA MET A 216 24.46 -9.15 15.28
C MET A 216 23.32 -8.85 14.30
N THR A 217 22.26 -9.65 14.32
CA THR A 217 21.09 -9.48 13.44
C THR A 217 20.36 -8.17 13.72
N SER A 218 20.05 -7.89 14.98
CA SER A 218 19.34 -6.68 15.38
C SER A 218 20.16 -5.43 15.08
N ASN A 219 21.48 -5.46 15.25
CA ASN A 219 22.35 -4.33 14.90
C ASN A 219 22.28 -3.98 13.42
N VAL A 220 22.34 -4.97 12.53
CA VAL A 220 22.27 -4.72 11.08
C VAL A 220 20.98 -3.99 10.72
N ILE A 221 19.84 -4.47 11.22
CA ILE A 221 18.53 -3.88 10.94
C ILE A 221 18.46 -2.45 11.50
N LEU A 222 18.88 -2.25 12.75
CA LEU A 222 18.80 -0.96 13.43
C LEU A 222 19.76 0.08 12.85
N PHE A 223 20.98 -0.31 12.47
CA PHE A 223 21.89 0.59 11.78
C PHE A 223 21.33 1.03 10.43
N LEU A 224 20.86 0.10 9.60
CA LEU A 224 20.25 0.44 8.30
C LEU A 224 19.04 1.37 8.47
N THR A 225 18.20 1.11 9.47
CA THR A 225 17.02 1.93 9.77
C THR A 225 17.42 3.32 10.25
N ALA A 226 18.34 3.41 11.19
CA ALA A 226 18.83 4.67 11.74
C ALA A 226 19.53 5.51 10.66
N PHE A 227 20.35 4.91 9.81
CA PHE A 227 21.05 5.59 8.73
C PHE A 227 20.08 6.10 7.67
N SER A 228 19.06 5.33 7.31
CA SER A 228 17.97 5.80 6.44
C SER A 228 17.31 7.04 7.03
N PHE A 229 16.98 7.03 8.32
CA PHE A 229 16.40 8.19 9.00
C PHE A 229 17.33 9.42 9.01
N LEU A 230 18.62 9.21 9.31
CA LEU A 230 19.63 10.28 9.29
C LEU A 230 19.78 10.90 7.89
N VAL A 231 19.76 10.08 6.85
CA VAL A 231 19.85 10.53 5.45
C VAL A 231 18.63 11.32 5.05
N ILE A 232 17.42 10.85 5.38
CA ILE A 232 16.17 11.57 5.13
C ILE A 232 16.16 12.92 5.88
N ALA A 233 16.55 12.91 7.16
CA ALA A 233 16.66 14.12 7.96
C ALA A 233 17.66 15.11 7.34
N PHE A 234 18.81 14.62 6.86
CA PHE A 234 19.80 15.44 6.17
C PHE A 234 19.30 16.02 4.86
N ILE A 235 18.73 15.20 4.00
CA ILE A 235 18.24 15.57 2.67
C ILE A 235 17.16 16.65 2.73
N ASN A 236 16.32 16.63 3.77
CA ASN A 236 15.19 17.53 3.92
C ASN A 236 15.53 18.82 4.67
N ASN A 237 16.60 18.83 5.48
CA ASN A 237 16.88 19.96 6.38
C ASN A 237 18.27 20.58 6.21
N SER A 238 19.16 19.98 5.44
CA SER A 238 20.47 20.55 5.19
C SER A 238 20.40 21.76 4.24
N ALA A 239 21.26 22.75 4.50
CA ALA A 239 21.51 23.88 3.61
C ALA A 239 22.33 23.49 2.36
N GLU A 240 22.96 22.30 2.36
CA GLU A 240 23.71 21.80 1.22
C GLU A 240 22.77 21.34 0.11
N ARG A 241 22.95 21.90 -1.10
CA ARG A 241 22.16 21.51 -2.27
C ARG A 241 22.55 20.09 -2.69
N THR A 242 21.71 19.12 -2.34
CA THR A 242 21.73 17.76 -2.88
C THR A 242 20.94 17.73 -4.19
N THR A 243 21.40 16.93 -5.16
CA THR A 243 20.64 16.74 -6.41
C THR A 243 19.42 15.87 -6.12
N PHE A 244 18.32 16.10 -6.83
CA PHE A 244 17.11 15.28 -6.72
C PHE A 244 17.40 13.78 -6.91
N MET A 245 18.27 13.46 -7.88
CA MET A 245 18.72 12.10 -8.19
C MET A 245 19.39 11.39 -7.01
N VAL A 246 20.24 12.10 -6.25
CA VAL A 246 20.88 11.55 -5.05
C VAL A 246 19.85 11.16 -3.99
N LYS A 247 18.77 11.93 -3.86
CA LYS A 247 17.72 11.66 -2.87
C LYS A 247 17.00 10.36 -3.16
N ILE A 248 16.57 10.17 -4.42
CA ILE A 248 15.90 8.94 -4.86
C ILE A 248 16.85 7.75 -4.70
N VAL A 249 18.06 7.83 -5.27
CA VAL A 249 19.03 6.72 -5.24
C VAL A 249 19.34 6.31 -3.80
N GLY A 250 19.53 7.28 -2.89
CA GLY A 250 19.77 7.01 -1.48
C GLY A 250 18.62 6.25 -0.83
N ILE A 251 17.38 6.77 -0.94
CA ILE A 251 16.20 6.13 -0.34
C ILE A 251 15.99 4.72 -0.93
N THR A 252 16.09 4.57 -2.25
CA THR A 252 15.97 3.28 -2.93
C THR A 252 17.02 2.27 -2.45
N LEU A 253 18.28 2.70 -2.27
CA LEU A 253 19.35 1.84 -1.78
C LEU A 253 19.04 1.28 -0.38
N PHE A 254 18.65 2.14 0.58
CA PHE A 254 18.35 1.69 1.94
C PHE A 254 17.17 0.71 1.99
N THR A 255 16.11 0.99 1.25
CA THR A 255 14.93 0.12 1.18
C THR A 255 15.31 -1.25 0.64
N ILE A 256 16.09 -1.30 -0.44
CA ILE A 256 16.55 -2.57 -1.03
C ILE A 256 17.48 -3.31 -0.08
N CYS A 257 18.41 -2.64 0.60
CA CYS A 257 19.28 -3.25 1.59
C CYS A 257 18.48 -3.91 2.74
N LEU A 258 17.44 -3.25 3.25
CA LEU A 258 16.58 -3.81 4.30
C LEU A 258 15.80 -5.04 3.82
N ILE A 259 15.23 -5.00 2.62
CA ILE A 259 14.53 -6.13 2.01
C ILE A 259 15.48 -7.31 1.82
N MET A 260 16.69 -7.05 1.29
CA MET A 260 17.72 -8.07 1.11
C MET A 260 18.11 -8.73 2.43
N GLN A 261 18.27 -7.94 3.51
CA GLN A 261 18.57 -8.49 4.83
C GLN A 261 17.47 -9.46 5.32
N ALA A 262 16.21 -9.10 5.13
CA ALA A 262 15.08 -9.95 5.52
C ALA A 262 15.01 -11.25 4.70
N LEU A 263 15.17 -11.16 3.37
CA LEU A 263 15.16 -12.34 2.48
C LEU A 263 16.31 -13.30 2.79
N VAL A 264 17.52 -12.76 3.04
CA VAL A 264 18.69 -13.56 3.36
C VAL A 264 18.56 -14.22 4.75
N TYR A 265 17.92 -13.56 5.71
CA TYR A 265 17.59 -14.19 7.00
C TYR A 265 16.69 -15.42 6.82
N ILE A 266 15.58 -15.29 6.08
CA ILE A 266 14.65 -16.40 5.83
C ILE A 266 15.37 -17.55 5.09
N SER A 267 16.08 -17.23 4.01
CA SER A 267 16.81 -18.22 3.22
C SER A 267 17.91 -18.92 4.02
N SER A 268 18.58 -18.22 4.95
CA SER A 268 19.57 -18.85 5.82
C SER A 268 18.94 -19.81 6.83
N GLN A 269 17.77 -19.47 7.40
CA GLN A 269 17.05 -20.34 8.32
C GLN A 269 16.58 -21.63 7.65
N GLU A 270 16.07 -21.54 6.41
CA GLU A 270 15.73 -22.72 5.60
C GLU A 270 16.95 -23.59 5.33
N LYS A 271 18.11 -22.96 5.01
CA LYS A 271 19.34 -23.70 4.75
C LYS A 271 19.90 -24.38 6.00
N ASP A 272 19.77 -23.75 7.16
CA ASP A 272 20.07 -24.36 8.46
C ASP A 272 19.21 -25.61 8.71
N ALA A 273 17.89 -25.52 8.48
CA ALA A 273 16.97 -26.64 8.65
C ALA A 273 17.26 -27.80 7.66
N GLU A 274 17.66 -27.49 6.44
CA GLU A 274 18.09 -28.48 5.43
C GLU A 274 19.35 -29.24 5.90
N TYR A 275 20.34 -28.52 6.46
CA TYR A 275 21.52 -29.14 7.04
C TYR A 275 21.16 -30.11 8.16
N ASP A 276 20.35 -29.64 9.12
CA ASP A 276 19.95 -30.42 10.29
C ASP A 276 19.19 -31.68 9.86
N SER A 277 18.23 -31.56 8.93
CA SER A 277 17.45 -32.68 8.38
C SER A 277 18.34 -33.73 7.69
N LEU A 278 19.28 -33.27 6.85
CA LEU A 278 20.21 -34.16 6.15
C LEU A 278 21.11 -34.93 7.12
N ARG A 279 21.59 -34.28 8.18
CA ARG A 279 22.43 -34.92 9.19
C ARG A 279 21.63 -35.90 10.05
N MET A 280 20.39 -35.59 10.38
CA MET A 280 19.49 -36.53 11.08
C MET A 280 19.27 -37.82 10.29
N VAL A 281 18.99 -37.73 8.98
CA VAL A 281 18.86 -38.93 8.13
C VAL A 281 20.15 -39.76 8.10
N ASN A 282 21.31 -39.11 8.03
CA ASN A 282 22.60 -39.81 8.07
C ASN A 282 22.85 -40.52 9.42
N ILE A 283 22.43 -39.90 10.53
CA ILE A 283 22.51 -40.48 11.87
C ILE A 283 21.63 -41.73 11.96
N GLU A 284 20.37 -41.64 11.53
CA GLU A 284 19.44 -42.76 11.56
C GLU A 284 20.00 -43.96 10.80
N ARG A 285 20.51 -43.75 9.59
CA ARG A 285 21.15 -44.81 8.79
C ARG A 285 22.37 -45.43 9.48
N ALA A 286 23.19 -44.61 10.15
CA ALA A 286 24.35 -45.07 10.89
C ALA A 286 23.96 -45.88 12.14
N LEU A 287 22.91 -45.46 12.86
CA LEU A 287 22.44 -46.12 14.09
C LEU A 287 21.61 -47.39 13.83
N GLU A 288 20.92 -47.50 12.68
CA GLU A 288 20.11 -48.66 12.31
C GLU A 288 20.91 -49.75 11.59
N ASN A 289 21.65 -49.37 10.55
CA ASN A 289 22.29 -50.33 9.64
C ASN A 289 23.81 -50.45 9.86
N GLY A 290 24.39 -49.68 10.79
CA GLY A 290 25.83 -49.62 11.03
C GLY A 290 26.63 -48.98 9.90
N VAL A 291 25.97 -48.48 8.85
CA VAL A 291 26.62 -47.83 7.70
C VAL A 291 26.97 -46.40 8.06
N LYS A 292 28.25 -46.16 8.38
CA LYS A 292 28.75 -44.83 8.72
C LYS A 292 29.06 -44.02 7.47
N SER A 293 28.55 -42.79 7.42
CA SER A 293 29.05 -41.80 6.47
C SER A 293 30.47 -41.40 6.85
N GLY A 294 31.34 -41.16 5.87
CA GLY A 294 32.72 -40.68 6.09
C GLY A 294 32.81 -39.33 6.81
N ASP A 295 31.69 -38.62 6.91
CA ASP A 295 31.58 -37.31 7.57
C ASP A 295 31.41 -37.39 9.10
N ILE A 296 31.14 -38.59 9.65
CA ILE A 296 30.93 -38.78 11.10
C ILE A 296 32.28 -38.80 11.80
N GLU A 297 32.47 -37.87 12.74
CA GLU A 297 33.72 -37.71 13.49
C GLU A 297 33.78 -38.57 14.76
N TYR A 298 32.64 -38.71 15.44
CA TYR A 298 32.50 -39.53 16.64
C TYR A 298 31.04 -39.90 16.87
N ALA A 299 30.84 -40.97 17.66
CA ALA A 299 29.55 -41.33 18.21
C ALA A 299 29.71 -41.74 19.68
N PHE A 300 28.79 -41.28 20.53
CA PHE A 300 28.67 -41.67 21.93
C PHE A 300 27.31 -42.29 22.16
N HIS A 301 27.26 -43.32 23.00
CA HIS A 301 26.00 -43.96 23.35
C HIS A 301 25.85 -44.07 24.85
N TRP A 302 24.82 -43.43 25.39
CA TRP A 302 24.35 -43.62 26.76
C TRP A 302 23.34 -44.77 26.81
N ASP A 303 23.66 -45.81 27.57
CA ASP A 303 22.76 -46.93 27.85
C ASP A 303 22.13 -46.71 29.24
N ASP A 304 20.84 -46.38 29.25
CA ASP A 304 20.12 -46.04 30.50
C ASP A 304 20.01 -47.25 31.43
N SER A 305 19.91 -48.46 30.86
CA SER A 305 19.78 -49.70 31.64
C SER A 305 21.08 -50.08 32.37
N LYS A 306 22.23 -49.67 31.82
CA LYS A 306 23.56 -49.98 32.37
C LYS A 306 24.19 -48.79 33.10
N GLU A 307 23.53 -47.64 33.11
CA GLU A 307 24.05 -46.36 33.62
C GLU A 307 25.50 -46.10 33.16
N SER A 308 25.77 -46.30 31.87
CA SER A 308 27.14 -46.22 31.35
C SER A 308 27.22 -45.56 29.97
N LEU A 309 28.28 -44.76 29.79
CA LEU A 309 28.63 -44.13 28.53
C LEU A 309 29.58 -45.02 27.73
N ASN A 310 29.12 -45.51 26.57
CA ASN A 310 29.98 -46.17 25.59
C ASN A 310 30.66 -45.12 24.70
N SER A 311 31.99 -45.05 24.83
CA SER A 311 32.89 -44.18 24.05
C SER A 311 33.91 -44.98 23.24
N SER A 312 33.66 -46.26 22.97
CA SER A 312 34.61 -47.14 22.26
C SER A 312 34.96 -46.69 20.84
N GLU A 313 34.08 -45.92 20.18
CA GLU A 313 34.27 -45.39 18.83
C GLU A 313 34.83 -43.96 18.81
N TYR A 314 35.20 -43.43 19.97
CA TYR A 314 35.70 -42.07 20.12
C TYR A 314 37.23 -42.03 20.07
N ASP A 315 37.78 -41.15 19.24
CA ASP A 315 39.22 -40.84 19.22
C ASP A 315 39.57 -39.88 20.37
N PRO A 316 40.37 -40.29 21.37
CA PRO A 316 40.74 -39.44 22.50
C PRO A 316 41.48 -38.16 22.11
N ASN A 317 42.13 -38.13 20.93
CA ASN A 317 42.85 -36.95 20.44
C ASN A 317 41.92 -35.76 20.14
N LYS A 318 40.60 -35.98 20.08
CA LYS A 318 39.60 -34.91 19.87
C LYS A 318 39.33 -34.08 21.13
N GLU A 319 39.81 -34.52 22.30
CA GLU A 319 39.76 -33.83 23.59
C GLU A 319 38.39 -33.23 23.97
N LEU A 320 37.29 -33.97 23.81
CA LEU A 320 35.95 -33.54 24.21
C LEU A 320 35.75 -33.69 25.72
N ASP A 321 34.88 -32.86 26.31
CA ASP A 321 34.49 -32.99 27.71
C ASP A 321 33.39 -34.07 27.88
N LEU A 322 33.83 -35.32 28.04
CA LEU A 322 32.94 -36.48 28.17
C LEU A 322 31.97 -36.36 29.34
N LYS A 323 32.36 -35.73 30.46
CA LYS A 323 31.50 -35.58 31.64
C LYS A 323 30.32 -34.64 31.36
N GLN A 324 30.54 -33.58 30.58
CA GLN A 324 29.46 -32.69 30.16
C GLN A 324 28.55 -33.35 29.12
N ILE A 325 29.12 -34.14 28.21
CA ILE A 325 28.35 -34.90 27.20
C ILE A 325 27.45 -35.93 27.88
N GLU A 326 27.97 -36.66 28.86
CA GLU A 326 27.21 -37.61 29.68
C GLU A 326 26.00 -36.93 30.35
N ALA A 327 26.22 -35.81 31.04
CA ALA A 327 25.14 -35.07 31.68
C ALA A 327 24.10 -34.52 30.68
N ASP A 328 24.52 -34.09 29.48
CA ASP A 328 23.57 -33.71 28.42
C ASP A 328 22.72 -34.90 27.94
N LEU A 329 23.37 -36.05 27.68
CA LEU A 329 22.68 -37.27 27.23
C LEU A 329 21.67 -37.75 28.27
N GLN A 330 22.03 -37.73 29.55
CA GLN A 330 21.13 -38.08 30.65
C GLN A 330 19.96 -37.09 30.77
N ASN A 331 20.21 -35.77 30.74
CA ASN A 331 19.14 -34.76 30.80
C ASN A 331 18.13 -34.89 29.66
N ILE A 332 18.63 -35.16 28.44
CA ILE A 332 17.79 -35.31 27.25
C ILE A 332 17.03 -36.63 27.27
N THR A 333 17.65 -37.69 27.81
CA THR A 333 16.94 -38.96 28.09
C THR A 333 15.76 -38.70 29.02
N THR A 334 15.98 -38.03 30.16
CA THR A 334 14.91 -37.63 31.10
C THR A 334 13.83 -36.79 30.41
N TYR A 335 14.19 -35.88 29.50
CA TYR A 335 13.24 -35.10 28.72
C TYR A 335 12.35 -35.97 27.84
N GLU A 336 12.94 -36.90 27.08
CA GLU A 336 12.19 -37.80 26.20
C GLU A 336 11.32 -38.78 26.99
N GLU A 337 11.77 -39.24 28.15
CA GLU A 337 10.94 -40.05 29.04
C GLU A 337 9.70 -39.28 29.52
N ILE A 338 9.87 -38.05 30.01
CA ILE A 338 8.77 -37.18 30.45
C ILE A 338 7.83 -36.89 29.28
N ARG A 339 8.37 -36.60 28.10
CA ARG A 339 7.59 -36.34 26.87
C ARG A 339 6.76 -37.56 26.45
N ASN A 340 7.30 -38.77 26.60
CA ASN A 340 6.64 -40.01 26.19
C ASN A 340 5.71 -40.61 27.25
N LEU A 341 5.64 -40.05 28.47
CA LEU A 341 4.66 -40.47 29.47
C LEU A 341 3.22 -40.33 28.98
N LYS A 342 2.35 -41.27 29.37
CA LYS A 342 0.91 -41.16 29.15
C LYS A 342 0.34 -39.99 29.98
N GLU A 343 -0.71 -39.37 29.47
CA GLU A 343 -1.40 -38.28 30.16
C GLU A 343 -2.17 -38.79 31.38
N GLU A 344 -2.67 -40.02 31.37
CA GLU A 344 -3.33 -40.61 32.54
C GLU A 344 -2.30 -41.11 33.56
N GLY A 345 -2.40 -40.65 34.81
CA GLY A 345 -1.46 -41.04 35.88
C GLY A 345 -0.07 -40.42 35.69
N PHE A 346 0.00 -39.29 34.98
CA PHE A 346 1.24 -38.61 34.64
C PHE A 346 2.04 -38.22 35.88
N ARG A 347 1.39 -37.67 36.91
CA ARG A 347 2.06 -37.22 38.16
C ARG A 347 2.83 -38.33 38.87
N ASN A 348 2.22 -39.52 39.00
CA ASN A 348 2.87 -40.66 39.66
C ASN A 348 4.05 -41.16 38.85
N SER A 349 3.88 -41.26 37.53
CA SER A 349 4.94 -41.70 36.61
C SER A 349 6.09 -40.68 36.55
N LEU A 350 5.77 -39.39 36.57
CA LEU A 350 6.73 -38.30 36.62
C LEU A 350 7.54 -38.32 37.91
N ASN A 351 6.91 -38.49 39.08
CA ASN A 351 7.63 -38.59 40.35
C ASN A 351 8.63 -39.77 40.33
N SER A 352 8.24 -40.91 39.77
CA SER A 352 9.17 -42.04 39.60
C SER A 352 10.38 -41.69 38.72
N ILE A 353 10.21 -40.88 37.68
CA ILE A 353 11.32 -40.39 36.84
C ILE A 353 12.20 -39.41 37.62
N LEU A 354 11.59 -38.47 38.35
CA LEU A 354 12.32 -37.49 39.15
C LEU A 354 13.14 -38.17 40.26
N ASP A 355 12.63 -39.23 40.87
CA ASP A 355 13.33 -39.96 41.93
C ASP A 355 14.56 -40.72 41.43
N ARG A 356 14.50 -41.28 40.21
CA ARG A 356 15.64 -41.95 39.57
C ARG A 356 16.54 -41.02 38.74
N SER A 357 16.18 -39.75 38.58
CA SER A 357 16.99 -38.80 37.80
C SER A 357 18.37 -38.59 38.42
N HIS A 358 19.39 -38.42 37.57
CA HIS A 358 20.78 -38.27 38.02
C HIS A 358 21.02 -36.95 38.77
N THR A 359 22.12 -36.90 39.52
CA THR A 359 22.48 -35.78 40.41
C THR A 359 22.46 -34.41 39.73
N TYR A 360 22.98 -34.30 38.51
CA TYR A 360 23.09 -33.01 37.81
C TYR A 360 21.76 -32.53 37.22
N PHE A 361 20.71 -33.37 37.23
CA PHE A 361 19.33 -32.95 36.91
C PHE A 361 18.63 -32.26 38.10
N GLY A 362 19.24 -32.27 39.29
CA GLY A 362 18.60 -31.83 40.54
C GLY A 362 18.02 -30.40 40.50
N GLY A 363 18.65 -29.48 39.76
CA GLY A 363 18.12 -28.13 39.57
C GLY A 363 16.78 -28.09 38.81
N TYR A 364 16.68 -28.84 37.72
CA TYR A 364 15.42 -29.01 36.97
C TYR A 364 14.39 -29.79 37.78
N LYS A 365 14.82 -30.84 38.49
CA LYS A 365 13.97 -31.60 39.41
C LYS A 365 13.27 -30.69 40.41
N ARG A 366 13.98 -29.75 41.04
CA ARG A 366 13.38 -28.78 41.97
C ARG A 366 12.38 -27.84 41.32
N PHE A 367 12.62 -27.39 40.08
CA PHE A 367 11.62 -26.59 39.37
C PHE A 367 10.35 -27.38 39.07
N ILE A 368 10.50 -28.63 38.64
CA ILE A 368 9.37 -29.51 38.36
C ILE A 368 8.59 -29.82 39.65
N GLN A 369 9.29 -30.15 40.76
CA GLN A 369 8.67 -30.39 42.06
C GLN A 369 7.89 -29.17 42.57
N LYS A 370 8.48 -27.98 42.50
CA LYS A 370 7.79 -26.74 42.87
C LYS A 370 6.53 -26.52 42.02
N LEU A 371 6.60 -26.79 40.72
CA LEU A 371 5.48 -26.64 39.83
C LEU A 371 4.37 -27.68 40.13
N LEU A 372 4.74 -28.90 40.54
CA LEU A 372 3.80 -29.91 41.04
C LEU A 372 3.11 -29.49 42.34
N GLU A 373 3.82 -28.80 43.24
CA GLU A 373 3.28 -28.28 44.49
C GLU A 373 2.35 -27.08 44.28
N GLU A 374 2.71 -26.14 43.40
CA GLU A 374 1.94 -24.91 43.15
C GLU A 374 0.71 -25.12 42.25
N LYS A 375 0.73 -26.13 41.37
CA LYS A 375 -0.30 -26.39 40.34
C LYS A 375 -1.03 -27.71 40.54
N GLN A 376 -1.56 -27.90 41.74
CA GLN A 376 -2.34 -29.09 42.10
C GLN A 376 -3.71 -29.15 41.38
N ASP A 377 -4.20 -28.00 40.93
CA ASP A 377 -5.50 -27.80 40.28
C ASP A 377 -5.53 -28.16 38.78
N LEU A 378 -4.37 -28.21 38.13
CA LEU A 378 -4.28 -28.53 36.68
C LEU A 378 -4.54 -30.01 36.39
N SER A 379 -5.11 -30.31 35.23
CA SER A 379 -5.16 -31.69 34.74
C SER A 379 -3.76 -32.25 34.43
N ASP A 380 -3.60 -33.57 34.41
CA ASP A 380 -2.32 -34.22 34.09
C ASP A 380 -1.80 -33.83 32.68
N ALA A 381 -2.69 -33.65 31.70
CA ALA A 381 -2.34 -33.22 30.35
C ALA A 381 -1.86 -31.76 30.29
N GLU A 382 -2.55 -30.84 30.97
CA GLU A 382 -2.15 -29.43 31.07
C GLU A 382 -0.81 -29.27 31.80
N LEU A 383 -0.62 -30.05 32.88
CA LEU A 383 0.62 -30.06 33.64
C LEU A 383 1.81 -30.56 32.80
N LYS A 384 1.63 -31.66 32.04
CA LYS A 384 2.65 -32.17 31.12
C LYS A 384 3.05 -31.11 30.10
N LYS A 385 2.06 -30.46 29.47
CA LYS A 385 2.30 -29.37 28.51
C LYS A 385 3.06 -28.21 29.15
N LEU A 386 2.65 -27.77 30.33
CA LEU A 386 3.28 -26.65 31.06
C LEU A 386 4.75 -26.94 31.42
N ILE A 387 5.08 -28.18 31.82
CA ILE A 387 6.47 -28.57 32.11
C ILE A 387 7.33 -28.48 30.83
N LEU A 388 6.82 -29.00 29.71
CA LEU A 388 7.54 -28.99 28.43
C LEU A 388 7.69 -27.58 27.86
N GLU A 389 6.69 -26.71 28.02
CA GLU A 389 6.78 -25.29 27.64
C GLU A 389 7.78 -24.51 28.52
N ASN A 390 7.79 -24.77 29.83
CA ASN A 390 8.73 -24.12 30.74
C ASN A 390 10.19 -24.61 30.59
N ALA A 391 10.40 -25.80 30.04
CA ALA A 391 11.73 -26.36 29.80
C ALA A 391 12.60 -25.41 28.97
N GLU A 392 12.05 -24.75 27.94
CA GLU A 392 12.77 -23.77 27.12
C GLU A 392 13.24 -22.57 27.95
N GLN A 393 12.36 -22.05 28.82
CA GLN A 393 12.70 -20.92 29.69
C GLN A 393 13.80 -21.31 30.71
N TRP A 394 13.71 -22.50 31.30
CA TRP A 394 14.73 -23.00 32.22
C TRP A 394 16.07 -23.21 31.50
N ASN A 395 16.06 -23.74 30.28
CA ASN A 395 17.26 -23.87 29.45
C ASN A 395 17.89 -22.54 29.11
N LYS A 396 17.09 -21.52 28.81
CA LYS A 396 17.60 -20.16 28.57
C LYS A 396 18.33 -19.64 29.81
N ARG A 397 17.79 -19.87 31.01
CA ARG A 397 18.46 -19.50 32.27
C ARG A 397 19.74 -20.31 32.49
N ALA A 398 19.70 -21.61 32.29
CA ALA A 398 20.86 -22.49 32.41
C ALA A 398 21.99 -22.09 31.42
N PHE A 399 21.63 -21.72 30.19
CA PHE A 399 22.55 -21.19 29.20
C PHE A 399 23.23 -19.89 29.64
N VAL A 400 22.45 -18.93 30.17
CA VAL A 400 22.97 -17.66 30.70
C VAL A 400 23.95 -17.92 31.85
N SER A 401 23.57 -18.79 32.80
CA SER A 401 24.42 -19.15 33.94
C SER A 401 25.70 -19.85 33.51
N THR A 402 25.61 -20.78 32.55
CA THR A 402 26.76 -21.47 31.95
C THR A 402 27.74 -20.47 31.36
N ASN A 403 27.27 -19.55 30.50
CA ASN A 403 28.14 -18.56 29.86
C ASN A 403 28.84 -17.65 30.87
N ARG A 404 28.13 -17.21 31.92
CA ARG A 404 28.71 -16.34 32.95
C ARG A 404 29.73 -17.06 33.82
N LEU A 405 29.46 -18.30 34.19
CA LEU A 405 30.40 -19.14 34.95
C LEU A 405 31.62 -19.49 34.10
N GLU A 406 31.44 -19.76 32.81
CA GLU A 406 32.56 -20.02 31.90
C GLU A 406 33.47 -18.81 31.68
N ALA A 407 32.92 -17.59 31.77
CA ALA A 407 33.68 -16.35 31.65
C ALA A 407 34.59 -16.06 32.87
N ILE A 408 34.45 -16.80 33.98
CA ILE A 408 35.30 -16.64 35.16
C ILE A 408 36.65 -17.30 34.89
N VAL A 409 37.62 -16.50 34.48
CA VAL A 409 39.01 -16.92 34.19
C VAL A 409 39.93 -16.59 35.37
N GLY A 410 40.89 -17.48 35.65
CA GLY A 410 41.90 -17.36 36.71
C GLY A 410 41.64 -18.23 37.95
N GLY A 411 42.65 -18.39 38.82
CA GLY A 411 42.63 -19.27 40.01
C GLY A 411 41.70 -18.87 41.17
N SER A 412 40.60 -18.15 40.90
CA SER A 412 39.64 -17.68 41.89
C SER A 412 38.19 -18.10 41.59
N PHE A 413 38.00 -19.16 40.80
CA PHE A 413 36.68 -19.65 40.41
C PHE A 413 35.79 -19.92 41.62
N CYS A 414 36.35 -20.47 42.70
CA CYS A 414 35.54 -20.85 43.83
C CYS A 414 34.83 -19.62 44.42
N LYS A 415 35.59 -18.58 44.76
CA LYS A 415 35.02 -17.36 45.34
C LYS A 415 34.06 -16.66 44.37
N LYS A 416 34.52 -16.37 43.15
CA LYS A 416 33.73 -15.63 42.15
C LYS A 416 32.51 -16.41 41.64
N GLY A 417 32.66 -17.71 41.43
CA GLY A 417 31.59 -18.61 41.01
C GLY A 417 30.56 -18.79 42.11
N ARG A 418 30.99 -18.88 43.38
CA ARG A 418 30.09 -18.97 44.52
C ARG A 418 29.31 -17.68 44.72
N ASP A 419 29.98 -16.54 44.64
CA ASP A 419 29.33 -15.22 44.67
C ASP A 419 28.30 -15.07 43.54
N PHE A 420 28.60 -15.59 42.34
CA PHE A 420 27.65 -15.63 41.23
C PHE A 420 26.43 -16.51 41.54
N VAL A 421 26.62 -17.77 41.95
CA VAL A 421 25.52 -18.70 42.27
C VAL A 421 24.67 -18.16 43.44
N LYS A 422 25.29 -17.50 44.42
CA LYS A 422 24.59 -16.85 45.54
C LYS A 422 23.69 -15.71 45.06
N GLY A 423 24.17 -14.96 44.06
CA GLY A 423 23.47 -13.84 43.43
C GLY A 423 22.39 -14.23 42.41
N LEU A 424 22.21 -15.52 42.10
CA LEU A 424 21.05 -16.00 41.34
C LEU A 424 19.75 -15.69 42.11
N GLY A 425 18.75 -15.18 41.38
CA GLY A 425 17.49 -14.72 41.97
C GLY A 425 16.53 -15.85 42.35
N ASP A 426 15.38 -15.51 42.95
CA ASP A 426 14.37 -16.49 43.38
C ASP A 426 13.83 -17.37 42.25
N SER A 427 13.90 -16.87 41.00
CA SER A 427 13.53 -17.61 39.80
C SER A 427 14.52 -18.72 39.41
N GLU A 428 15.72 -18.74 40.00
CA GLU A 428 16.80 -19.70 39.73
C GLU A 428 17.11 -20.58 40.95
N PHE A 429 16.24 -20.50 41.97
CA PHE A 429 16.35 -21.19 43.26
C PHE A 429 16.67 -22.68 43.13
N GLY A 430 16.05 -23.39 42.17
CA GLY A 430 16.29 -24.81 41.94
C GLY A 430 17.76 -25.17 41.71
N PHE A 431 18.46 -24.43 40.84
CA PHE A 431 19.89 -24.67 40.60
C PHE A 431 20.75 -24.22 41.80
N LYS A 432 20.43 -23.07 42.39
CA LYS A 432 21.20 -22.49 43.50
C LYS A 432 21.24 -23.41 44.71
N ASP A 433 20.08 -23.88 45.15
CA ASP A 433 19.94 -24.71 46.34
C ASP A 433 20.57 -26.09 46.14
N GLU A 434 20.38 -26.67 44.96
CA GLU A 434 20.99 -27.95 44.62
C GLU A 434 22.51 -27.85 44.53
N ILE A 435 23.07 -26.79 43.94
CA ILE A 435 24.53 -26.63 43.90
C ILE A 435 25.10 -26.43 45.31
N PHE A 436 24.42 -25.68 46.18
CA PHE A 436 24.89 -25.42 47.55
C PHE A 436 24.69 -26.58 48.53
N SER A 437 23.86 -27.58 48.23
CA SER A 437 23.84 -28.81 49.03
C SER A 437 25.15 -29.60 48.91
N HIS A 438 25.85 -29.47 47.78
CA HIS A 438 27.13 -30.12 47.51
C HIS A 438 28.33 -29.19 47.74
N TRP A 439 28.18 -27.88 47.58
CA TRP A 439 29.28 -26.90 47.58
C TRP A 439 29.35 -26.06 48.86
N SER A 440 30.33 -26.37 49.72
CA SER A 440 30.51 -25.72 51.04
C SER A 440 31.17 -24.33 50.96
N GLU A 441 31.14 -23.59 52.09
CA GLU A 441 31.81 -22.27 52.21
C GLU A 441 33.33 -22.35 52.09
N ASP A 442 33.93 -23.47 52.49
CA ASP A 442 35.38 -23.73 52.41
C ASP A 442 35.81 -24.26 51.02
N CYS A 443 34.97 -24.11 49.99
CA CYS A 443 35.22 -24.62 48.64
C CYS A 443 35.31 -26.15 48.52
N LEU A 444 34.76 -26.91 49.48
CA LEU A 444 34.69 -28.36 49.39
C LEU A 444 33.45 -28.77 48.59
N TRP A 445 33.62 -29.76 47.72
CA TRP A 445 32.53 -30.39 46.99
C TRP A 445 32.27 -31.77 47.61
N ASP A 446 31.09 -31.97 48.23
CA ASP A 446 30.77 -33.19 48.98
C ASP A 446 31.83 -33.56 50.03
N GLY A 447 32.38 -32.54 50.70
CA GLY A 447 33.45 -32.70 51.69
C GLY A 447 34.83 -33.04 51.10
N LYS A 448 34.99 -33.06 49.76
CA LYS A 448 36.27 -33.28 49.08
C LYS A 448 36.89 -31.98 48.60
N GLU A 449 38.22 -31.87 48.72
CA GLU A 449 38.98 -30.78 48.14
C GLU A 449 39.21 -31.05 46.64
N LEU A 450 38.66 -30.18 45.80
CA LEU A 450 38.78 -30.25 44.34
C LEU A 450 39.55 -29.03 43.84
N ASP A 451 40.31 -29.21 42.75
CA ASP A 451 40.94 -28.07 42.08
C ASP A 451 39.87 -27.13 41.48
N GLN A 452 40.22 -25.85 41.32
CA GLN A 452 39.36 -24.81 40.77
C GLN A 452 38.75 -25.19 39.42
N SER A 453 39.52 -25.88 38.56
CA SER A 453 39.03 -26.37 37.26
C SER A 453 38.01 -27.50 37.41
N GLN A 454 38.20 -28.37 38.40
CA GLN A 454 37.30 -29.48 38.70
C GLN A 454 36.00 -28.98 39.31
N ILE A 455 36.06 -28.05 40.28
CA ILE A 455 34.86 -27.40 40.86
C ILE A 455 34.06 -26.71 39.75
N ARG A 456 34.73 -26.01 38.84
CA ARG A 456 34.07 -25.40 37.68
C ARG A 456 33.35 -26.43 36.82
N SER A 457 33.99 -27.57 36.52
CA SER A 457 33.38 -28.66 35.77
C SER A 457 32.19 -29.31 36.48
N GLU A 458 32.22 -29.43 37.81
CA GLU A 458 31.08 -29.90 38.62
C GLU A 458 29.89 -28.92 38.55
N VAL A 459 30.13 -27.64 38.82
CA VAL A 459 29.08 -26.60 38.81
C VAL A 459 28.43 -26.48 37.42
N LEU A 460 29.23 -26.48 36.34
CA LEU A 460 28.71 -26.33 34.98
C LEU A 460 27.82 -27.50 34.54
N ARG A 461 27.95 -28.69 35.16
CA ARG A 461 27.10 -29.85 34.83
C ARG A 461 25.64 -29.67 35.27
N TYR A 462 25.38 -28.92 36.34
CA TYR A 462 24.00 -28.62 36.75
C TYR A 462 23.24 -27.74 35.75
N PHE A 463 23.96 -27.01 34.90
CA PHE A 463 23.36 -26.12 33.90
C PHE A 463 23.33 -26.75 32.49
N ARG A 464 23.51 -28.07 32.36
CA ARG A 464 23.38 -28.80 31.09
C ARG A 464 21.93 -28.80 30.60
N TYR A 465 21.72 -28.90 29.29
CA TYR A 465 20.41 -28.64 28.69
C TYR A 465 19.37 -29.72 28.98
N PHE A 466 18.13 -29.31 29.25
CA PHE A 466 16.93 -30.15 29.36
C PHE A 466 15.99 -29.87 28.17
N LYS A 467 16.34 -30.35 26.99
CA LYS A 467 15.67 -30.01 25.71
C LYS A 467 15.35 -31.28 24.90
N PRO A 468 14.50 -31.22 23.86
CA PRO A 468 14.20 -32.40 23.05
C PRO A 468 15.43 -32.97 22.35
N SER A 469 15.36 -34.27 22.07
CA SER A 469 16.25 -34.95 21.13
C SER A 469 16.10 -34.35 19.71
N GLU A 470 17.04 -34.68 18.84
CA GLU A 470 17.13 -34.19 17.45
C GLU A 470 17.43 -32.69 17.32
N THR A 471 17.71 -32.02 18.43
CA THR A 471 18.18 -30.64 18.42
C THR A 471 19.67 -30.56 18.17
N ARG A 472 20.13 -29.52 17.47
CA ARG A 472 21.54 -29.27 17.21
C ARG A 472 22.31 -28.87 18.47
N HIS A 473 23.53 -29.38 18.61
CA HIS A 473 24.50 -29.05 19.66
C HIS A 473 25.83 -28.67 19.05
N TYR A 474 26.59 -27.84 19.76
CA TYR A 474 27.96 -27.49 19.39
C TYR A 474 28.93 -28.00 20.45
N ARG A 475 30.01 -28.65 20.01
CA ARG A 475 31.11 -29.09 20.87
C ARG A 475 32.41 -28.39 20.48
N ARG A 476 33.25 -28.18 21.48
CA ARG A 476 34.63 -27.73 21.33
C ARG A 476 35.57 -28.73 22.00
N SER A 477 36.76 -28.89 21.45
CA SER A 477 37.87 -29.56 22.16
C SER A 477 38.31 -28.71 23.35
N LYS A 478 39.02 -29.33 24.31
CA LYS A 478 39.54 -28.66 25.52
C LYS A 478 40.53 -27.55 25.20
N ASP A 479 41.36 -27.71 24.17
CA ASP A 479 42.26 -26.68 23.65
C ASP A 479 41.53 -25.54 22.88
N GLY A 480 40.23 -25.71 22.60
CA GLY A 480 39.38 -24.74 21.92
C GLY A 480 39.59 -24.63 20.41
N THR A 481 40.41 -25.48 19.78
CA THR A 481 40.71 -25.38 18.33
C THR A 481 39.81 -26.27 17.47
N GLY A 482 39.42 -27.44 17.99
CA GLY A 482 38.50 -28.38 17.37
C GLY A 482 37.05 -27.98 17.63
N HIS A 483 36.25 -27.95 16.57
CA HIS A 483 34.85 -27.55 16.62
C HIS A 483 33.98 -28.59 15.94
N TYR A 484 32.85 -28.94 16.57
CA TYR A 484 31.95 -29.97 16.09
C TYR A 484 30.49 -29.54 16.20
N VAL A 485 29.67 -30.04 15.27
CA VAL A 485 28.21 -30.00 15.34
C VAL A 485 27.73 -31.40 15.65
N ALA A 486 26.93 -31.55 16.69
CA ALA A 486 26.42 -32.84 17.13
C ALA A 486 24.90 -32.83 17.21
N PHE A 487 24.31 -33.98 16.99
CA PHE A 487 22.88 -34.22 17.19
C PHE A 487 22.73 -35.43 18.07
N MET A 488 21.65 -35.44 18.84
CA MET A 488 21.37 -36.54 19.75
C MET A 488 20.06 -37.21 19.35
N LYS A 489 20.03 -38.54 19.26
CA LYS A 489 18.84 -39.31 18.90
C LYS A 489 18.53 -40.30 20.03
N PHE A 490 17.28 -40.29 20.48
CA PHE A 490 16.77 -41.28 21.41
C PHE A 490 16.26 -42.50 20.65
N GLN A 491 16.66 -43.71 21.07
CA GLN A 491 16.24 -44.99 20.52
C GLN A 491 15.45 -45.76 21.59
N PRO A 492 14.10 -45.60 21.62
CA PRO A 492 13.27 -46.18 22.68
C PRO A 492 13.40 -47.71 22.79
N GLU A 493 13.50 -48.40 21.65
CA GLU A 493 13.62 -49.87 21.58
C GLU A 493 14.88 -50.39 22.28
N LYS A 494 15.95 -49.60 22.30
CA LYS A 494 17.24 -49.93 22.91
C LYS A 494 17.45 -49.28 24.27
N GLN A 495 16.50 -48.45 24.75
CA GLN A 495 16.67 -47.56 25.90
C GLN A 495 18.02 -46.80 25.87
N GLN A 496 18.35 -46.30 24.68
CA GLN A 496 19.67 -45.77 24.38
C GLN A 496 19.58 -44.36 23.82
N MET A 497 20.40 -43.45 24.34
CA MET A 497 20.56 -42.09 23.82
C MET A 497 21.91 -41.96 23.13
N SER A 498 21.92 -41.59 21.85
CA SER A 498 23.14 -41.52 21.05
C SER A 498 23.45 -40.10 20.63
N GLU A 499 24.65 -39.59 20.90
CA GLU A 499 25.18 -38.36 20.28
C GLU A 499 26.08 -38.73 19.10
N VAL A 500 25.84 -38.12 17.94
CA VAL A 500 26.70 -38.26 16.76
C VAL A 500 27.22 -36.90 16.36
N GLY A 501 28.54 -36.78 16.26
CA GLY A 501 29.25 -35.54 15.95
C GLY A 501 29.80 -35.49 14.53
N PHE A 502 29.74 -34.30 13.94
CA PHE A 502 30.30 -33.94 12.65
C PHE A 502 31.27 -32.77 12.82
N SER A 503 32.26 -32.65 11.93
CA SER A 503 33.13 -31.48 11.92
C SER A 503 32.32 -30.21 11.68
N TYR A 504 32.53 -29.17 12.51
CA TYR A 504 31.86 -27.89 12.32
C TYR A 504 32.27 -27.21 11.01
N ARG A 505 33.46 -27.54 10.48
CA ARG A 505 33.88 -27.06 9.17
C ARG A 505 32.93 -27.53 8.05
N LEU A 506 32.44 -28.77 8.11
CA LEU A 506 31.47 -29.28 7.12
C LEU A 506 30.16 -28.49 7.14
N TYR A 507 29.71 -28.05 8.31
CA TYR A 507 28.58 -27.13 8.43
C TYR A 507 28.88 -25.78 7.74
N ARG A 508 30.06 -25.21 7.99
CA ARG A 508 30.49 -23.95 7.34
C ARG A 508 30.56 -24.10 5.82
N ASP A 509 31.12 -25.19 5.32
CA ASP A 509 31.24 -25.50 3.89
C ASP A 509 29.87 -25.72 3.24
N PHE A 510 28.89 -26.25 3.98
CA PHE A 510 27.51 -26.39 3.50
C PHE A 510 26.80 -25.03 3.35
N MET A 511 27.01 -24.11 4.29
CA MET A 511 26.40 -22.78 4.28
C MET A 511 27.09 -21.82 3.30
N HIS A 512 28.39 -22.00 3.08
CA HIS A 512 29.24 -21.08 2.33
C HIS A 512 28.77 -20.76 0.90
N PRO A 513 28.44 -21.75 0.03
CA PRO A 513 28.02 -21.48 -1.34
C PRO A 513 26.74 -20.63 -1.43
N THR A 514 25.78 -20.86 -0.52
CA THR A 514 24.54 -20.09 -0.45
C THR A 514 24.85 -18.63 -0.08
N ALA A 515 25.66 -18.42 0.96
CA ALA A 515 26.05 -17.09 1.42
C ALA A 515 26.88 -16.32 0.38
N VAL A 516 27.76 -17.00 -0.38
CA VAL A 516 28.51 -16.40 -1.50
C VAL A 516 27.55 -15.94 -2.59
N LYS A 517 26.58 -16.78 -2.99
CA LYS A 517 25.58 -16.42 -4.02
C LYS A 517 24.75 -15.20 -3.58
N GLN A 518 24.26 -15.21 -2.34
CA GLN A 518 23.52 -14.08 -1.77
C GLN A 518 24.37 -12.80 -1.74
N THR A 519 25.63 -12.90 -1.34
CA THR A 519 26.57 -11.78 -1.35
C THR A 519 26.84 -11.24 -2.76
N GLY A 520 27.00 -12.13 -3.75
CA GLY A 520 27.14 -11.75 -5.16
C GLY A 520 25.91 -11.01 -5.69
N ILE A 521 24.70 -11.47 -5.35
CA ILE A 521 23.44 -10.80 -5.67
C ILE A 521 23.40 -9.41 -5.03
N LEU A 522 23.77 -9.28 -3.75
CA LEU A 522 23.82 -7.98 -3.09
C LEU A 522 24.75 -7.00 -3.81
N LEU A 523 25.97 -7.42 -4.14
CA LEU A 523 26.91 -6.56 -4.84
C LEU A 523 26.40 -6.15 -6.22
N ALA A 524 25.77 -7.07 -6.95
CA ALA A 524 25.15 -6.77 -8.24
C ALA A 524 24.00 -5.76 -8.09
N VAL A 525 23.13 -5.93 -7.10
CA VAL A 525 22.01 -5.02 -6.82
C VAL A 525 22.50 -3.64 -6.39
N ILE A 526 23.49 -3.56 -5.48
CA ILE A 526 24.13 -2.29 -5.10
C ILE A 526 24.73 -1.62 -6.33
N PHE A 527 25.43 -2.37 -7.19
CA PHE A 527 25.99 -1.82 -8.43
C PHE A 527 24.91 -1.30 -9.37
N ILE A 528 23.81 -2.02 -9.56
CA ILE A 528 22.68 -1.58 -10.39
C ILE A 528 22.10 -0.27 -9.82
N VAL A 529 21.87 -0.20 -8.50
CA VAL A 529 21.29 0.98 -7.84
C VAL A 529 22.25 2.18 -7.86
N LEU A 530 23.56 1.98 -7.72
CA LEU A 530 24.54 3.07 -7.68
C LEU A 530 25.04 3.51 -9.06
N ALA A 531 25.05 2.62 -10.07
CA ALA A 531 25.59 2.91 -11.40
C ALA A 531 24.50 3.02 -12.47
N LEU A 532 23.63 2.02 -12.61
CA LEU A 532 22.64 1.99 -13.69
C LEU A 532 21.43 2.88 -13.41
N PHE A 533 20.95 2.88 -12.17
CA PHE A 533 19.78 3.65 -11.77
C PHE A 533 19.99 5.17 -11.99
N PRO A 534 21.11 5.80 -11.58
CA PRO A 534 21.35 7.21 -11.87
C PRO A 534 21.50 7.48 -13.37
N LEU A 535 22.12 6.57 -14.15
CA LEU A 535 22.25 6.73 -15.60
C LEU A 535 20.89 6.71 -16.31
N PHE A 536 20.00 5.81 -15.87
CA PHE A 536 18.63 5.74 -16.39
C PHE A 536 17.87 7.04 -16.11
N PHE A 537 17.82 7.47 -14.84
CA PHE A 537 17.11 8.70 -14.45
C PHE A 537 17.76 9.98 -14.97
N LYS A 538 19.07 9.97 -15.25
CA LYS A 538 19.72 11.11 -15.87
C LYS A 538 19.10 11.40 -17.24
N ASN A 539 18.96 10.37 -18.07
CA ASN A 539 18.43 10.53 -19.43
C ASN A 539 16.91 10.70 -19.47
N SER A 540 16.17 10.01 -18.58
CA SER A 540 14.70 10.07 -18.58
C SER A 540 14.12 11.26 -17.83
N LEU A 541 14.81 11.76 -16.79
CA LEU A 541 14.25 12.78 -15.90
C LEU A 541 15.12 14.05 -15.82
N VAL A 542 16.41 13.90 -15.50
CA VAL A 542 17.29 15.05 -15.19
C VAL A 542 17.58 15.89 -16.43
N ASP A 543 17.97 15.27 -17.53
CA ASP A 543 18.34 15.96 -18.76
C ASP A 543 17.13 16.67 -19.42
N PRO A 544 15.93 16.05 -19.50
CA PRO A 544 14.73 16.75 -19.95
C PRO A 544 14.35 17.95 -19.06
N LEU A 545 14.39 17.80 -17.73
CA LEU A 545 14.11 18.90 -16.80
C LEU A 545 15.13 20.05 -16.92
N ASN A 546 16.42 19.74 -17.07
CA ASN A 546 17.44 20.76 -17.30
C ASN A 546 17.28 21.46 -18.65
N SER A 547 16.86 20.73 -19.69
CA SER A 547 16.58 21.29 -21.02
C SER A 547 15.40 22.25 -20.96
N LEU A 548 14.34 21.88 -20.22
CA LEU A 548 13.18 22.73 -19.98
C LEU A 548 13.55 23.98 -19.16
N LEU A 549 14.31 23.81 -18.08
CA LEU A 549 14.78 24.91 -17.24
C LEU A 549 15.63 25.91 -18.06
N SER A 550 16.54 25.40 -18.89
CA SER A 550 17.34 26.23 -19.80
C SER A 550 16.45 26.94 -20.83
N GLY A 551 15.41 26.27 -21.33
CA GLY A 551 14.41 26.85 -22.22
C GLY A 551 13.72 28.06 -21.59
N VAL A 552 13.21 27.89 -20.37
CA VAL A 552 12.56 28.94 -19.59
C VAL A 552 13.50 30.12 -19.33
N GLU A 553 14.75 29.86 -18.94
CA GLU A 553 15.74 30.92 -18.70
C GLU A 553 16.04 31.76 -19.94
N LYS A 554 16.12 31.14 -21.13
CA LYS A 554 16.36 31.87 -22.38
C LYS A 554 15.16 32.72 -22.80
N VAL A 555 13.95 32.19 -22.67
CA VAL A 555 12.70 32.94 -22.92
C VAL A 555 12.59 34.14 -21.98
N ASN A 556 12.95 33.97 -20.70
CA ASN A 556 12.97 35.07 -19.74
C ASN A 556 14.03 36.15 -20.08
N LYS A 557 15.08 35.79 -20.83
CA LYS A 557 16.07 36.73 -21.39
C LYS A 557 15.64 37.36 -22.72
N GLY A 558 14.44 37.05 -23.20
CA GLY A 558 13.85 37.62 -24.42
C GLY A 558 14.10 36.82 -25.70
N ASP A 559 14.72 35.65 -25.62
CA ASP A 559 14.94 34.74 -26.75
C ASP A 559 13.71 33.83 -26.96
N LEU A 560 12.93 34.11 -28.01
CA LEU A 560 11.70 33.39 -28.36
C LEU A 560 11.90 32.35 -29.49
N ASP A 561 13.13 32.11 -29.91
CA ASP A 561 13.47 31.10 -30.93
C ASP A 561 13.84 29.74 -30.32
N VAL A 562 13.69 29.62 -29.01
CA VAL A 562 14.09 28.45 -28.24
C VAL A 562 13.07 27.33 -28.38
N VAL A 563 13.55 26.14 -28.74
CA VAL A 563 12.75 24.90 -28.77
C VAL A 563 13.38 23.88 -27.83
N VAL A 564 12.57 23.34 -26.92
CA VAL A 564 12.98 22.28 -25.99
C VAL A 564 12.66 20.92 -26.64
N PRO A 565 13.65 20.04 -26.87
CA PRO A 565 13.43 18.75 -27.51
C PRO A 565 12.69 17.77 -26.59
N VAL A 566 11.62 17.16 -27.10
CA VAL A 566 10.86 16.12 -26.40
C VAL A 566 11.56 14.77 -26.53
N LYS A 567 12.23 14.34 -25.47
CA LYS A 567 12.98 13.07 -25.43
C LYS A 567 12.17 11.88 -24.89
N VAL A 568 11.14 12.15 -24.08
CA VAL A 568 10.31 11.15 -23.41
C VAL A 568 8.85 11.53 -23.62
N ARG A 569 7.95 10.54 -23.77
CA ARG A 569 6.50 10.74 -23.98
C ARG A 569 5.72 10.49 -22.69
N ASP A 570 6.16 11.11 -21.61
CA ASP A 570 5.56 11.08 -20.28
C ASP A 570 5.09 12.49 -19.88
N GLU A 571 4.81 12.72 -18.60
CA GLU A 571 4.38 14.02 -18.07
C GLU A 571 5.42 15.13 -18.32
N ILE A 572 6.71 14.79 -18.35
CA ILE A 572 7.79 15.74 -18.64
C ILE A 572 7.82 16.07 -20.12
N GLY A 573 7.58 15.09 -20.98
CA GLY A 573 7.37 15.29 -22.41
C GLY A 573 6.21 16.23 -22.71
N PHE A 574 5.06 15.98 -22.08
CA PHE A 574 3.89 16.84 -22.18
C PHE A 574 4.17 18.27 -21.71
N LEU A 575 4.94 18.44 -20.64
CA LEU A 575 5.33 19.76 -20.14
C LEU A 575 6.27 20.49 -21.13
N ALA A 576 7.17 19.77 -21.79
CA ALA A 576 8.03 20.32 -22.83
C ALA A 576 7.23 20.72 -24.09
N ASP A 577 6.28 19.91 -24.53
CA ASP A 577 5.37 20.26 -25.63
C ASP A 577 4.51 21.49 -25.30
N SER A 578 3.93 21.53 -24.11
CA SER A 578 3.14 22.66 -23.62
C SER A 578 3.98 23.94 -23.55
N PHE A 579 5.23 23.84 -23.07
CA PHE A 579 6.16 24.97 -23.05
C PHE A 579 6.47 25.49 -24.45
N ASN A 580 6.79 24.60 -25.41
CA ASN A 580 7.06 24.97 -26.79
C ASN A 580 5.85 25.66 -27.45
N ALA A 581 4.64 25.17 -27.17
CA ALA A 581 3.41 25.79 -27.66
C ALA A 581 3.25 27.23 -27.14
N ILE A 582 3.49 27.46 -25.84
CA ILE A 582 3.45 28.79 -25.23
C ILE A 582 4.48 29.73 -25.85
N VAL A 583 5.74 29.28 -26.04
CA VAL A 583 6.79 30.10 -26.67
C VAL A 583 6.40 30.49 -28.09
N SER A 584 5.80 29.56 -28.85
CA SER A 584 5.27 29.83 -30.19
C SER A 584 4.16 30.88 -30.17
N SER A 585 3.20 30.77 -29.25
CA SER A 585 2.12 31.76 -29.10
C SER A 585 2.64 33.14 -28.73
N ILE A 586 3.63 33.25 -27.83
CA ILE A 586 4.24 34.53 -27.44
C ILE A 586 5.00 35.15 -28.62
N LYS A 587 5.75 34.33 -29.38
CA LYS A 587 6.44 34.79 -30.60
C LYS A 587 5.46 35.33 -31.65
N GLN A 588 4.33 34.65 -31.82
CA GLN A 588 3.29 35.07 -32.73
C GLN A 588 2.62 36.37 -32.29
N ALA A 589 2.23 36.49 -31.01
CA ALA A 589 1.65 37.71 -30.46
C ALA A 589 2.59 38.93 -30.58
N ARG A 590 3.91 38.73 -30.40
CA ARG A 590 4.89 39.82 -30.56
C ARG A 590 5.05 40.26 -32.02
N ARG A 591 5.00 39.33 -32.96
CA ARG A 591 5.00 39.65 -34.40
C ARG A 591 3.75 40.42 -34.79
N GLU A 592 2.59 40.00 -34.30
CA GLU A 592 1.31 40.70 -34.54
C GLU A 592 1.33 42.13 -33.97
N LEU A 593 1.84 42.33 -32.75
CA LEU A 593 1.99 43.67 -32.14
C LEU A 593 2.95 44.58 -32.92
N GLN A 594 4.03 44.03 -33.47
CA GLN A 594 4.99 44.80 -34.27
C GLN A 594 4.42 45.17 -35.65
N ASP A 595 3.65 44.27 -36.25
CA ASP A 595 2.91 44.49 -37.49
C ASP A 595 1.72 45.48 -37.32
N TYR A 596 1.19 45.59 -36.10
CA TYR A 596 0.23 46.63 -35.70
C TYR A 596 0.88 48.02 -35.53
N ALA A 597 2.14 48.08 -35.11
CA ALA A 597 2.86 49.34 -34.90
C ALA A 597 3.38 49.97 -36.20
N GLU A 598 3.70 49.17 -37.21
CA GLU A 598 4.31 49.63 -38.48
C GLU A 598 3.29 50.09 -39.55
N ASN A 599 2.01 49.71 -39.43
CA ASN A 599 0.98 49.97 -40.47
C ASN A 599 -0.28 50.71 -39.94
N LEU A 600 -0.07 51.79 -39.18
CA LEU A 600 -1.13 52.47 -38.41
C LEU A 600 -2.13 53.28 -39.26
N GLU A 601 -1.74 53.80 -40.44
CA GLU A 601 -2.62 54.63 -41.29
C GLU A 601 -3.36 53.83 -42.38
N GLU A 602 -2.82 52.70 -42.85
CA GLU A 602 -3.42 51.92 -43.93
C GLU A 602 -4.54 50.97 -43.41
N LYS A 603 -4.42 50.48 -42.17
CA LYS A 603 -5.41 49.59 -41.51
C LYS A 603 -6.69 50.29 -41.05
N VAL A 604 -6.75 51.63 -41.02
CA VAL A 604 -7.98 52.36 -40.65
C VAL A 604 -9.08 52.17 -41.71
N ARG A 605 -8.71 51.97 -42.99
CA ARG A 605 -9.67 51.62 -44.06
C ARG A 605 -10.02 50.12 -44.09
N GLU A 606 -9.17 49.26 -43.55
CA GLU A 606 -9.37 47.81 -43.51
C GLU A 606 -10.22 47.35 -42.31
N ARG A 607 -10.17 48.09 -41.19
CA ARG A 607 -10.97 47.87 -39.96
C ARG A 607 -12.47 47.86 -40.18
N THR A 608 -12.99 48.49 -41.24
CA THR A 608 -14.42 48.41 -41.58
C THR A 608 -14.79 47.05 -42.21
N ARG A 609 -13.80 46.31 -42.75
CA ARG A 609 -13.97 44.96 -43.31
C ARG A 609 -13.63 43.85 -42.31
N GLU A 610 -12.67 44.09 -41.42
CA GLU A 610 -12.19 43.14 -40.39
C GLU A 610 -13.26 42.76 -39.34
N VAL A 611 -14.23 43.65 -39.09
CA VAL A 611 -15.37 43.37 -38.19
C VAL A 611 -16.24 42.22 -38.70
N GLN A 612 -16.32 42.04 -40.03
CA GLN A 612 -17.12 40.96 -40.63
C GLN A 612 -16.40 39.60 -40.53
N GLU A 613 -15.07 39.57 -40.72
CA GLU A 613 -14.26 38.35 -40.68
C GLU A 613 -14.10 37.80 -39.26
N LYS A 614 -13.92 38.66 -38.23
CA LYS A 614 -13.89 38.22 -36.83
C LYS A 614 -15.25 37.71 -36.34
N MET A 615 -16.35 38.16 -36.94
CA MET A 615 -17.69 37.65 -36.64
C MET A 615 -17.85 36.19 -37.12
N GLU A 616 -17.26 35.82 -38.26
CA GLU A 616 -17.28 34.44 -38.75
C GLU A 616 -16.40 33.47 -37.94
N GLU A 617 -15.30 33.96 -37.37
CA GLU A 617 -14.43 33.18 -36.48
C GLU A 617 -15.08 32.97 -35.10
N VAL A 618 -15.65 34.03 -34.51
CA VAL A 618 -16.43 33.93 -33.26
C VAL A 618 -17.65 33.03 -33.47
N GLN A 619 -18.33 33.11 -34.62
CA GLN A 619 -19.46 32.23 -34.93
C GLN A 619 -19.02 30.76 -35.07
N ARG A 620 -17.87 30.48 -35.68
CA ARG A 620 -17.32 29.11 -35.77
C ARG A 620 -16.92 28.55 -34.41
N LEU A 621 -16.22 29.34 -33.59
CA LEU A 621 -15.83 28.94 -32.23
C LEU A 621 -17.05 28.74 -31.34
N LYS A 622 -18.08 29.58 -31.48
CA LYS A 622 -19.37 29.41 -30.79
C LYS A 622 -20.08 28.14 -31.22
N VAL A 623 -20.14 27.82 -32.52
CA VAL A 623 -20.72 26.57 -33.02
C VAL A 623 -19.95 25.35 -32.51
N GLN A 624 -18.63 25.42 -32.42
CA GLN A 624 -17.82 24.34 -31.84
C GLN A 624 -18.11 24.17 -30.33
N GLN A 625 -18.12 25.27 -29.59
CA GLN A 625 -18.42 25.28 -28.15
C GLN A 625 -19.84 24.80 -27.84
N ASP A 626 -20.84 25.24 -28.60
CA ASP A 626 -22.23 24.77 -28.47
C ASP A 626 -22.35 23.28 -28.83
N GLY A 627 -21.48 22.77 -29.72
CA GLY A 627 -21.34 21.34 -30.01
C GLY A 627 -20.78 20.53 -28.83
N ASP A 628 -19.75 21.05 -28.16
CA ASP A 628 -19.15 20.42 -26.96
C ASP A 628 -20.13 20.46 -25.77
N TYR A 629 -20.88 21.56 -25.61
CA TYR A 629 -21.96 21.66 -24.62
C TYR A 629 -23.09 20.67 -24.91
N PHE A 630 -23.49 20.51 -26.17
CA PHE A 630 -24.50 19.54 -26.58
C PHE A 630 -24.06 18.11 -26.29
N LEU A 631 -22.79 17.77 -26.54
CA LEU A 631 -22.29 16.43 -26.23
C LEU A 631 -22.28 16.16 -24.72
N THR A 632 -21.88 17.16 -23.93
CA THR A 632 -21.86 17.04 -22.47
C THR A 632 -23.27 16.89 -21.89
N SER A 633 -24.25 17.65 -22.40
CA SER A 633 -25.65 17.51 -21.96
C SER A 633 -26.25 16.15 -22.31
N LEU A 634 -25.87 15.57 -23.46
CA LEU A 634 -26.28 14.20 -23.84
C LEU A 634 -25.72 13.12 -22.89
N LEU A 635 -24.56 13.35 -22.28
CA LEU A 635 -23.98 12.44 -21.30
C LEU A 635 -24.58 12.64 -19.91
N ALA A 636 -24.89 13.88 -19.53
CA ALA A 636 -25.40 14.23 -18.21
C ALA A 636 -26.89 13.86 -18.03
N LYS A 637 -27.76 14.17 -19.01
CA LYS A 637 -29.22 13.99 -18.88
C LYS A 637 -29.66 12.56 -18.50
N PRO A 638 -29.10 11.48 -19.07
CA PRO A 638 -29.46 10.12 -18.66
C PRO A 638 -29.15 9.78 -17.20
N LEU A 639 -28.27 10.56 -16.55
CA LEU A 639 -27.88 10.36 -15.16
C LEU A 639 -28.83 11.07 -14.18
N PHE A 640 -29.68 11.98 -14.66
CA PHE A 640 -30.67 12.71 -13.87
C PHE A 640 -32.03 12.04 -14.07
N TYR A 641 -32.39 11.08 -13.23
CA TYR A 641 -33.58 10.26 -13.45
C TYR A 641 -34.32 9.97 -12.16
N ASN A 642 -35.63 9.79 -12.32
CA ASN A 642 -36.55 9.39 -11.28
C ASN A 642 -36.82 7.88 -11.43
N ALA A 643 -36.14 7.04 -10.66
CA ALA A 643 -36.38 5.59 -10.64
C ALA A 643 -37.15 5.11 -9.42
N ASN A 644 -37.79 6.02 -8.69
CA ASN A 644 -38.69 5.63 -7.63
C ASN A 644 -39.93 4.93 -8.19
N LYS A 645 -40.23 3.74 -7.65
CA LYS A 645 -41.37 2.89 -7.95
C LYS A 645 -42.20 2.59 -6.69
N SER A 646 -42.02 3.35 -5.62
CA SER A 646 -42.78 3.18 -4.39
C SER A 646 -44.23 3.61 -4.63
N LYS A 647 -45.19 2.89 -4.05
CA LYS A 647 -46.62 3.26 -4.09
C LYS A 647 -47.01 4.18 -2.94
N LEU A 648 -46.17 4.28 -1.90
CA LEU A 648 -46.45 4.98 -0.64
C LEU A 648 -45.68 6.29 -0.52
N VAL A 649 -44.54 6.39 -1.21
CA VAL A 649 -43.70 7.59 -1.30
C VAL A 649 -43.60 7.98 -2.77
N SER A 650 -44.15 9.14 -3.15
CA SER A 650 -43.98 9.67 -4.51
C SER A 650 -42.83 10.67 -4.53
N THR A 651 -42.13 10.72 -5.66
CA THR A 651 -41.06 11.69 -5.88
C THR A 651 -41.22 12.31 -7.25
N ASP A 652 -40.95 13.61 -7.35
CA ASP A 652 -40.92 14.34 -8.61
C ASP A 652 -39.82 15.40 -8.57
N PHE A 653 -39.30 15.82 -9.71
CA PHE A 653 -38.32 16.89 -9.74
C PHE A 653 -38.33 17.70 -11.03
N ILE A 654 -37.94 18.96 -10.90
CA ILE A 654 -37.64 19.84 -12.03
C ILE A 654 -36.17 20.25 -11.97
N ILE A 655 -35.53 20.33 -13.13
CA ILE A 655 -34.18 20.88 -13.29
C ILE A 655 -34.25 21.90 -14.42
N ARG A 656 -33.68 23.08 -14.20
CA ARG A 656 -33.58 24.19 -15.13
C ARG A 656 -32.15 24.70 -15.10
N GLN A 657 -31.35 24.26 -16.05
CA GLN A 657 -29.98 24.73 -16.14
C GLN A 657 -29.94 26.11 -16.83
N LYS A 658 -29.15 27.01 -16.28
CA LYS A 658 -28.98 28.41 -16.70
C LYS A 658 -28.47 28.52 -18.12
N LYS A 659 -27.51 27.67 -18.51
CA LYS A 659 -26.95 27.72 -19.86
C LYS A 659 -27.88 26.99 -20.82
N GLN A 660 -28.83 27.73 -21.40
CA GLN A 660 -29.64 27.26 -22.52
C GLN A 660 -28.97 27.61 -23.86
N PHE A 661 -28.97 26.66 -24.78
CA PHE A 661 -28.39 26.83 -26.11
C PHE A 661 -29.13 25.97 -27.13
N GLU A 662 -28.97 26.31 -28.41
CA GLU A 662 -29.53 25.56 -29.52
C GLU A 662 -28.38 25.08 -30.41
N PHE A 663 -28.30 23.78 -30.63
CA PHE A 663 -27.30 23.20 -31.52
C PHE A 663 -27.98 22.30 -32.55
N ARG A 664 -27.84 22.66 -33.83
CA ARG A 664 -28.42 21.93 -34.98
C ARG A 664 -29.94 21.70 -34.84
N GLY A 665 -30.68 22.72 -34.43
CA GLY A 665 -32.15 22.66 -34.29
C GLY A 665 -32.64 21.95 -33.03
N LYS A 666 -31.75 21.58 -32.11
CA LYS A 666 -32.10 20.96 -30.82
C LYS A 666 -31.80 21.93 -29.69
N HIS A 667 -32.82 22.28 -28.93
CA HIS A 667 -32.67 23.01 -27.68
C HIS A 667 -32.12 22.07 -26.59
N SER A 668 -31.06 22.51 -25.92
CA SER A 668 -30.49 21.81 -24.78
C SER A 668 -30.01 22.81 -23.73
N ASP A 669 -29.84 22.30 -22.53
CA ASP A 669 -29.43 23.01 -21.35
C ASP A 669 -28.26 22.24 -20.68
N LEU A 670 -27.42 22.96 -19.94
CA LEU A 670 -26.21 22.43 -19.30
C LEU A 670 -25.92 23.20 -18.01
N GLY A 671 -25.66 22.51 -16.90
CA GLY A 671 -25.33 23.14 -15.63
C GLY A 671 -24.96 22.13 -14.54
N GLY A 672 -24.80 22.61 -13.31
CA GLY A 672 -24.25 21.89 -12.15
C GLY A 672 -25.26 21.14 -11.29
N ASP A 673 -26.56 21.36 -11.51
CA ASP A 673 -27.62 20.77 -10.70
C ASP A 673 -27.94 19.33 -11.09
N ILE A 674 -28.20 18.49 -10.08
CA ILE A 674 -28.54 17.07 -10.26
C ILE A 674 -29.65 16.63 -9.28
N CYS A 675 -30.61 15.87 -9.81
CA CYS A 675 -31.61 15.12 -9.04
C CYS A 675 -31.55 13.64 -9.39
N VAL A 676 -31.55 12.78 -8.37
CA VAL A 676 -31.60 11.31 -8.54
C VAL A 676 -32.53 10.72 -7.50
N THR A 677 -33.44 9.83 -7.92
CA THR A 677 -34.26 9.05 -7.00
C THR A 677 -34.23 7.57 -7.35
N GLY A 678 -34.48 6.71 -6.36
CA GLY A 678 -34.49 5.26 -6.55
C GLY A 678 -35.08 4.51 -5.37
N ASN A 679 -35.03 3.18 -5.42
CA ASN A 679 -35.48 2.33 -4.31
C ASN A 679 -34.42 1.33 -3.88
N LEU A 680 -34.48 0.94 -2.60
CA LEU A 680 -33.60 -0.03 -1.96
C LEU A 680 -34.38 -1.02 -1.09
N ARG A 681 -33.70 -2.11 -0.74
CA ARG A 681 -34.17 -3.09 0.23
C ARG A 681 -33.08 -3.34 1.26
N LEU A 682 -33.34 -2.94 2.51
CA LEU A 682 -32.38 -3.10 3.60
C LEU A 682 -32.93 -4.09 4.64
N GLY A 683 -32.05 -4.91 5.21
CA GLY A 683 -32.36 -5.94 6.20
C GLY A 683 -31.98 -7.35 5.73
N ARG A 684 -32.60 -8.37 6.32
CA ARG A 684 -32.36 -9.78 5.97
C ARG A 684 -33.32 -10.24 4.87
N PRO A 685 -32.96 -11.26 4.06
CA PRO A 685 -33.84 -11.79 3.02
C PRO A 685 -35.27 -12.12 3.49
N ASP A 686 -35.41 -12.57 4.74
CA ASP A 686 -36.69 -12.98 5.33
C ASP A 686 -37.47 -11.83 6.00
N SER A 687 -36.87 -10.63 6.14
CA SER A 687 -37.45 -9.51 6.91
C SER A 687 -36.93 -8.15 6.44
N PHE A 688 -36.78 -7.95 5.13
CA PHE A 688 -36.31 -6.68 4.58
C PHE A 688 -37.41 -5.64 4.55
N LYS A 689 -37.01 -4.37 4.61
CA LYS A 689 -37.90 -3.23 4.37
C LYS A 689 -37.51 -2.49 3.10
N ARG A 690 -38.50 -1.86 2.47
CA ARG A 690 -38.29 -1.05 1.27
C ARG A 690 -38.05 0.40 1.64
N TYR A 691 -37.07 1.00 0.98
CA TYR A 691 -36.71 2.39 1.18
C TYR A 691 -36.71 3.15 -0.15
N THR A 692 -37.12 4.41 -0.10
CA THR A 692 -37.01 5.38 -1.19
C THR A 692 -35.81 6.29 -0.94
N VAL A 693 -34.92 6.36 -1.93
CA VAL A 693 -33.73 7.22 -1.93
C VAL A 693 -34.03 8.43 -2.77
N SER A 694 -33.67 9.62 -2.26
CA SER A 694 -33.73 10.87 -3.00
C SER A 694 -32.47 11.69 -2.76
N MET A 695 -31.92 12.25 -3.82
CA MET A 695 -30.77 13.15 -3.76
C MET A 695 -31.02 14.36 -4.63
N ASN A 696 -30.75 15.54 -4.07
CA ASN A 696 -30.62 16.79 -4.80
C ASN A 696 -29.24 17.38 -4.49
N GLY A 697 -28.55 17.89 -5.51
CA GLY A 697 -27.21 18.45 -5.33
C GLY A 697 -26.85 19.44 -6.42
N ASP A 698 -25.88 20.28 -6.09
CA ASP A 698 -25.37 21.36 -6.93
C ASP A 698 -23.82 21.33 -6.89
N ALA A 699 -23.24 21.12 -8.08
CA ALA A 699 -21.81 21.07 -8.29
C ALA A 699 -21.21 22.45 -8.56
N MET A 700 -20.09 22.76 -7.90
CA MET A 700 -19.44 24.06 -8.01
C MET A 700 -19.10 24.45 -9.46
N GLY A 701 -19.76 25.51 -9.95
CA GLY A 701 -19.50 26.16 -11.24
C GLY A 701 -20.76 26.24 -12.11
N LYS A 702 -20.88 27.26 -12.97
CA LYS A 702 -22.17 27.58 -13.66
C LYS A 702 -22.34 27.02 -15.08
N SER A 703 -21.36 26.30 -15.62
CA SER A 703 -21.38 25.85 -17.03
C SER A 703 -20.63 24.53 -17.16
N MET A 704 -19.57 24.43 -17.98
CA MET A 704 -18.85 23.18 -18.21
C MET A 704 -18.26 22.56 -16.93
N GLN A 705 -17.77 23.40 -16.00
CA GLN A 705 -17.21 22.92 -14.74
C GLN A 705 -18.28 22.32 -13.82
N GLY A 706 -19.43 22.99 -13.67
CA GLY A 706 -20.57 22.48 -12.91
C GLY A 706 -21.12 21.20 -13.54
N ALA A 707 -21.32 21.19 -14.85
CA ALA A 707 -21.78 20.00 -15.58
C ALA A 707 -20.81 18.82 -15.46
N GLY A 708 -19.49 19.08 -15.40
CA GLY A 708 -18.50 18.06 -15.10
C GLY A 708 -18.71 17.44 -13.71
N GLY A 709 -18.96 18.27 -12.69
CA GLY A 709 -19.23 17.79 -11.33
C GLY A 709 -20.56 17.05 -11.20
N ALA A 710 -21.62 17.56 -11.84
CA ALA A 710 -22.92 16.89 -11.91
C ALA A 710 -22.82 15.51 -12.60
N LEU A 711 -22.03 15.42 -13.67
CA LEU A 711 -21.78 14.16 -14.38
C LEU A 711 -21.03 13.16 -13.49
N VAL A 712 -19.98 13.59 -12.79
CA VAL A 712 -19.24 12.73 -11.85
C VAL A 712 -20.18 12.22 -10.75
N MET A 713 -20.95 13.12 -10.14
CA MET A 713 -21.93 12.76 -9.11
C MET A 713 -22.97 11.76 -9.63
N GLY A 714 -23.52 12.01 -10.82
CA GLY A 714 -24.51 11.13 -11.46
C GLY A 714 -23.98 9.73 -11.75
N VAL A 715 -22.72 9.61 -12.22
CA VAL A 715 -22.06 8.30 -12.44
C VAL A 715 -21.85 7.56 -11.12
N VAL A 716 -21.36 8.25 -10.08
CA VAL A 716 -21.13 7.65 -8.76
C VAL A 716 -22.44 7.16 -8.15
N MET A 717 -23.47 8.00 -8.12
CA MET A 717 -24.79 7.63 -7.61
C MET A 717 -25.42 6.48 -8.38
N ASN A 718 -25.28 6.46 -9.70
CA ASN A 718 -25.75 5.33 -10.51
C ASN A 718 -25.03 4.04 -10.21
N SER A 719 -23.71 4.07 -10.05
CA SER A 719 -22.93 2.90 -9.65
C SER A 719 -23.38 2.38 -8.28
N ILE A 720 -23.57 3.28 -7.31
CA ILE A 720 -24.04 2.94 -5.96
C ILE A 720 -25.43 2.31 -6.01
N LEU A 721 -26.40 2.95 -6.68
CA LEU A 721 -27.76 2.44 -6.81
C LEU A 721 -27.81 1.12 -7.59
N ALA A 722 -27.06 0.98 -8.68
CA ALA A 722 -26.98 -0.26 -9.43
C ALA A 722 -26.42 -1.40 -8.56
N ARG A 723 -25.33 -1.18 -7.83
CA ARG A 723 -24.76 -2.20 -6.91
C ARG A 723 -25.68 -2.54 -5.74
N SER A 724 -26.45 -1.56 -5.27
CA SER A 724 -27.33 -1.67 -4.11
C SER A 724 -28.71 -2.25 -4.43
N ALA A 725 -29.21 -2.05 -5.65
CA ALA A 725 -30.58 -2.42 -6.05
C ALA A 725 -30.68 -3.40 -7.24
N ALA A 726 -29.60 -3.66 -7.98
CA ALA A 726 -29.67 -4.58 -9.14
C ALA A 726 -30.15 -5.97 -8.73
N ASN A 727 -30.94 -6.59 -9.62
CA ASN A 727 -31.49 -7.93 -9.44
C ASN A 727 -32.26 -8.12 -8.12
N ASN A 728 -32.98 -7.09 -7.65
CA ASN A 728 -33.80 -7.18 -6.44
C ASN A 728 -32.99 -7.52 -5.17
N ARG A 729 -31.70 -7.21 -5.16
CA ARG A 729 -30.78 -7.47 -4.04
C ARG A 729 -31.27 -6.82 -2.74
N ILE A 730 -31.03 -7.53 -1.64
CA ILE A 730 -31.31 -7.09 -0.27
C ILE A 730 -29.96 -6.89 0.42
N LEU A 731 -29.76 -5.74 1.05
CA LEU A 731 -28.53 -5.40 1.75
C LEU A 731 -28.73 -5.55 3.26
N ASP A 732 -27.90 -6.38 3.92
CA ASP A 732 -27.92 -6.56 5.38
C ASP A 732 -27.14 -5.43 6.08
N VAL A 733 -27.66 -4.21 5.95
CA VAL A 733 -27.11 -2.97 6.56
C VAL A 733 -28.24 -2.11 7.09
N THR A 734 -27.96 -1.25 8.08
CA THR A 734 -28.96 -0.28 8.57
C THR A 734 -29.01 0.98 7.70
N PRO A 735 -30.12 1.75 7.72
CA PRO A 735 -30.22 3.03 7.02
C PRO A 735 -29.08 4.01 7.33
N GLU A 736 -28.68 4.12 8.60
CA GLU A 736 -27.59 4.99 9.04
C GLU A 736 -26.23 4.52 8.52
N GLN A 737 -25.99 3.21 8.53
CA GLN A 737 -24.76 2.62 7.99
C GLN A 737 -24.64 2.88 6.49
N TRP A 738 -25.72 2.63 5.74
CA TRP A 738 -25.73 2.84 4.29
C TRP A 738 -25.48 4.31 3.91
N LEU A 739 -26.14 5.25 4.59
CA LEU A 739 -25.91 6.69 4.37
C LEU A 739 -24.48 7.11 4.72
N THR A 740 -23.87 6.51 5.76
CA THR A 740 -22.49 6.79 6.16
C THR A 740 -21.49 6.26 5.12
N GLU A 741 -21.70 5.06 4.59
CA GLU A 741 -20.86 4.48 3.55
C GLU A 741 -20.89 5.33 2.28
N ILE A 742 -22.07 5.79 1.87
CA ILE A 742 -22.24 6.64 0.69
C ILE A 742 -21.61 8.01 0.86
N TYR A 743 -21.80 8.63 2.02
CA TYR A 743 -21.11 9.87 2.34
C TYR A 743 -19.59 9.71 2.14
N ASN A 744 -19.00 8.64 2.70
CA ASN A 744 -17.56 8.40 2.57
C ASN A 744 -17.14 8.13 1.12
N GLU A 745 -17.91 7.36 0.35
CA GLU A 745 -17.62 7.06 -1.07
C GLU A 745 -17.66 8.34 -1.92
N ILE A 746 -18.73 9.13 -1.83
CA ILE A 746 -18.88 10.38 -2.58
C ILE A 746 -17.83 11.41 -2.12
N HIS A 747 -17.66 11.58 -0.80
CA HIS A 747 -16.68 12.51 -0.25
C HIS A 747 -15.26 12.18 -0.72
N ALA A 748 -14.86 10.91 -0.74
CA ALA A 748 -13.54 10.49 -1.21
C ALA A 748 -13.32 10.79 -2.71
N VAL A 749 -14.34 10.57 -3.55
CA VAL A 749 -14.29 10.93 -4.98
C VAL A 749 -14.08 12.43 -5.13
N PHE A 750 -14.86 13.26 -4.46
CA PHE A 750 -14.73 14.71 -4.60
C PHE A 750 -13.46 15.27 -3.95
N LYS A 751 -12.96 14.64 -2.88
CA LYS A 751 -11.69 15.01 -2.24
C LYS A 751 -10.49 14.81 -3.18
N SER A 752 -10.57 13.86 -4.11
CA SER A 752 -9.51 13.62 -5.11
C SER A 752 -9.28 14.82 -6.04
N PHE A 753 -10.27 15.71 -6.20
CA PHE A 753 -10.13 16.95 -6.97
C PHE A 753 -9.38 18.06 -6.20
N ASN A 754 -8.95 17.83 -4.96
CA ASN A 754 -8.16 18.79 -4.15
C ASN A 754 -8.74 20.21 -4.10
N GLY A 755 -10.07 20.33 -3.97
CA GLY A 755 -10.79 21.61 -3.90
C GLY A 755 -11.03 22.31 -5.25
N SER A 756 -10.55 21.76 -6.37
CA SER A 756 -10.87 22.29 -7.71
C SER A 756 -12.32 22.03 -8.15
N MET A 757 -12.97 21.04 -7.53
CA MET A 757 -14.36 20.68 -7.74
C MET A 757 -14.93 20.15 -6.41
N VAL A 758 -16.05 20.70 -5.99
CA VAL A 758 -16.79 20.32 -4.78
C VAL A 758 -18.28 20.32 -5.11
N ILE A 759 -19.08 19.59 -4.35
CA ILE A 759 -20.53 19.50 -4.58
C ILE A 759 -21.28 19.67 -3.25
N SER A 760 -22.32 20.50 -3.28
CA SER A 760 -23.32 20.52 -2.20
C SER A 760 -24.38 19.48 -2.50
N ALA A 761 -24.85 18.73 -1.50
CA ALA A 761 -25.91 17.76 -1.71
C ALA A 761 -26.69 17.42 -0.44
N SER A 762 -27.98 17.17 -0.61
CA SER A 762 -28.87 16.62 0.40
C SER A 762 -29.34 15.24 -0.02
N LEU A 763 -29.19 14.25 0.86
CA LEU A 763 -29.53 12.86 0.58
C LEU A 763 -30.48 12.31 1.64
N TYR A 764 -31.62 11.79 1.18
CA TYR A 764 -32.73 11.30 1.98
C TYR A 764 -32.98 9.82 1.71
N LEU A 765 -33.22 9.08 2.79
CA LEU A 765 -33.60 7.68 2.78
C LEU A 765 -34.85 7.50 3.64
N ILE A 766 -35.97 7.15 3.01
CA ILE A 766 -37.28 7.07 3.65
C ILE A 766 -37.78 5.64 3.62
N GLU A 767 -38.16 5.10 4.78
CA GLU A 767 -38.82 3.79 4.86
C GLU A 767 -40.26 3.89 4.36
N ASP A 768 -40.59 3.14 3.30
CA ASP A 768 -41.84 3.30 2.54
C ASP A 768 -43.11 3.09 3.38
N GLU A 769 -43.09 2.17 4.35
CA GLU A 769 -44.29 1.81 5.12
C GLU A 769 -44.55 2.76 6.29
N THR A 770 -43.50 3.15 7.00
CA THR A 770 -43.63 3.95 8.22
C THR A 770 -43.45 5.44 7.99
N GLY A 771 -42.80 5.85 6.89
CA GLY A 771 -42.41 7.24 6.67
C GLY A 771 -41.27 7.71 7.58
N LYS A 772 -40.57 6.78 8.24
CA LYS A 772 -39.37 7.13 9.01
C LYS A 772 -38.27 7.54 8.04
N CYS A 773 -37.70 8.71 8.26
CA CYS A 773 -36.76 9.35 7.35
C CYS A 773 -35.38 9.47 8.01
N TRP A 774 -34.33 9.15 7.25
CA TRP A 774 -32.94 9.39 7.59
C TRP A 774 -32.29 10.23 6.50
N TYR A 775 -31.49 11.22 6.88
CA TYR A 775 -30.88 12.12 5.92
C TYR A 775 -29.57 12.74 6.43
N PHE A 776 -28.80 13.28 5.50
CA PHE A 776 -27.77 14.28 5.78
C PHE A 776 -27.82 15.38 4.71
N ASN A 777 -27.37 16.58 5.07
CA ASN A 777 -27.27 17.73 4.18
C ASN A 777 -25.83 18.26 4.25
N ALA A 778 -25.11 18.22 3.13
CA ALA A 778 -23.73 18.66 2.98
C ALA A 778 -23.69 20.07 2.37
N GLU A 779 -23.86 21.09 3.22
CA GLU A 779 -23.83 22.52 2.86
C GLU A 779 -24.68 22.86 1.61
N HIS A 780 -25.82 22.18 1.50
CA HIS A 780 -26.85 22.42 0.49
C HIS A 780 -28.01 23.20 1.13
N PRO A 781 -28.81 23.98 0.37
CA PRO A 781 -29.88 24.78 0.96
C PRO A 781 -30.84 23.94 1.81
N TYR A 782 -31.35 24.55 2.88
CA TYR A 782 -32.17 23.83 3.85
C TYR A 782 -33.43 23.26 3.22
N SER A 783 -33.73 22.03 3.58
CA SER A 783 -34.85 21.26 3.08
C SER A 783 -36.14 21.77 3.71
N VAL A 784 -37.21 21.88 2.92
CA VAL A 784 -38.49 22.42 3.40
C VAL A 784 -39.45 21.28 3.67
N LEU A 785 -40.00 21.23 4.88
CA LEU A 785 -41.16 20.41 5.23
C LEU A 785 -42.43 21.24 5.08
N TYR A 786 -43.33 20.79 4.21
CA TYR A 786 -44.68 21.31 4.06
C TYR A 786 -45.67 20.37 4.75
N ARG A 787 -46.35 20.87 5.78
CA ARG A 787 -47.31 20.12 6.60
C ARG A 787 -48.47 21.01 6.99
N ASP A 788 -49.70 20.50 6.83
CA ASP A 788 -50.94 21.19 7.21
C ASP A 788 -51.05 22.63 6.66
N GLY A 789 -50.57 22.85 5.43
CA GLY A 789 -50.62 24.15 4.78
C GLY A 789 -49.49 25.11 5.11
N LYS A 790 -48.50 24.70 5.94
CA LYS A 790 -47.37 25.53 6.36
C LYS A 790 -46.03 24.94 5.95
N ALA A 791 -45.11 25.80 5.54
CA ALA A 791 -43.73 25.44 5.21
C ALA A 791 -42.76 25.81 6.35
N SER A 792 -41.83 24.91 6.66
CA SER A 792 -40.75 25.16 7.62
C SER A 792 -39.47 24.44 7.21
N PHE A 793 -38.30 25.01 7.51
CA PHE A 793 -37.04 24.32 7.32
C PHE A 793 -36.89 23.12 8.27
N ILE A 794 -36.29 22.03 7.78
CA ILE A 794 -36.01 20.82 8.55
C ILE A 794 -34.71 20.99 9.36
N GLU A 795 -33.73 21.67 8.78
CA GLU A 795 -32.44 21.97 9.39
C GLU A 795 -32.48 23.24 10.24
N ASP A 796 -31.67 23.28 11.28
CA ASP A 796 -31.54 24.37 12.26
C ASP A 796 -30.22 25.14 12.15
N GLY A 797 -29.34 24.73 11.23
CA GLY A 797 -28.00 25.28 11.05
C GLY A 797 -27.12 24.45 10.11
N LEU A 798 -25.94 24.97 9.77
CA LEU A 798 -24.92 24.26 9.02
C LEU A 798 -24.32 23.13 9.85
N THR A 799 -24.32 21.91 9.32
CA THR A 799 -23.93 20.70 10.07
C THR A 799 -22.86 19.86 9.40
N LEU A 800 -22.55 20.16 8.14
CA LEU A 800 -21.56 19.44 7.34
C LEU A 800 -21.15 20.35 6.19
N ARG A 801 -19.86 20.36 5.83
CA ARG A 801 -19.34 21.09 4.67
C ARG A 801 -19.65 20.39 3.35
N LYS A 802 -19.53 21.12 2.22
CA LYS A 802 -19.64 20.55 0.86
C LYS A 802 -18.75 19.32 0.70
N LEU A 803 -19.23 18.33 -0.05
CA LEU A 803 -18.50 17.11 -0.32
C LEU A 803 -17.23 17.42 -1.12
N GLY A 804 -16.09 16.90 -0.64
CA GLY A 804 -14.75 17.18 -1.17
C GLY A 804 -13.91 18.16 -0.34
N LEU A 805 -14.49 18.84 0.66
CA LEU A 805 -13.77 19.69 1.62
C LEU A 805 -13.70 19.04 3.00
N ASP A 806 -12.57 19.20 3.69
CA ASP A 806 -12.47 18.77 5.09
C ASP A 806 -13.48 19.56 5.95
N SER A 807 -14.32 18.84 6.70
CA SER A 807 -15.34 19.44 7.56
C SER A 807 -14.87 19.50 9.01
N GLU A 808 -15.07 20.66 9.64
CA GLU A 808 -14.91 20.86 11.08
C GLU A 808 -16.03 20.21 11.90
N PHE A 809 -17.12 19.81 11.25
CA PHE A 809 -18.26 19.12 11.86
C PHE A 809 -18.14 17.60 11.68
N GLU A 810 -18.47 16.85 12.73
CA GLU A 810 -18.52 15.39 12.66
C GLU A 810 -19.74 14.94 11.85
N PHE A 811 -19.52 14.06 10.85
CA PHE A 811 -20.60 13.51 10.04
C PHE A 811 -21.61 12.73 10.90
N LYS A 812 -22.88 13.11 10.83
CA LYS A 812 -23.99 12.46 11.54
C LYS A 812 -25.22 12.35 10.65
N VAL A 813 -25.79 11.14 10.61
CA VAL A 813 -27.09 10.90 9.99
C VAL A 813 -28.18 11.40 10.94
N ARG A 814 -29.04 12.30 10.46
CA ARG A 814 -30.21 12.80 11.19
C ARG A 814 -31.43 11.96 10.83
N SER A 815 -32.41 11.86 11.73
CA SER A 815 -33.65 11.15 11.47
C SER A 815 -34.87 11.85 12.05
N PHE A 816 -35.99 11.78 11.35
CA PHE A 816 -37.29 12.29 11.82
C PHE A 816 -38.45 11.47 11.23
N GLN A 817 -39.65 11.70 11.75
CA GLN A 817 -40.85 10.94 11.37
C GLN A 817 -41.76 11.79 10.49
N LEU A 818 -42.10 11.27 9.29
CA LEU A 818 -43.12 11.83 8.43
C LEU A 818 -44.52 11.38 8.86
N LYS A 819 -45.49 12.26 8.62
CA LYS A 819 -46.93 12.02 8.74
C LYS A 819 -47.54 11.90 7.35
N LYS A 820 -48.66 11.20 7.26
CA LYS A 820 -49.45 11.09 6.02
C LYS A 820 -49.75 12.49 5.47
N GLY A 821 -49.44 12.72 4.20
CA GLY A 821 -49.63 13.99 3.49
C GLY A 821 -48.46 14.97 3.62
N ASP A 822 -47.40 14.63 4.35
CA ASP A 822 -46.20 15.48 4.41
C ASP A 822 -45.46 15.51 3.07
N ILE A 823 -44.99 16.70 2.71
CA ILE A 823 -44.17 16.93 1.53
C ILE A 823 -42.82 17.51 1.96
N ILE A 824 -41.73 16.94 1.47
CA ILE A 824 -40.38 17.50 1.55
C ILE A 824 -40.04 18.12 0.19
N ILE A 825 -39.58 19.37 0.19
CA ILE A 825 -39.03 20.04 -0.99
C ILE A 825 -37.53 20.28 -0.75
N LEU A 826 -36.71 19.68 -1.60
CA LEU A 826 -35.27 19.97 -1.71
C LEU A 826 -35.05 20.94 -2.87
N GLY A 827 -34.03 21.78 -2.80
CA GLY A 827 -33.63 22.57 -3.95
C GLY A 827 -32.24 23.18 -3.84
N SER A 828 -31.64 23.46 -5.00
CA SER A 828 -30.37 24.17 -5.13
C SER A 828 -30.47 25.64 -4.74
N ASP A 829 -29.33 26.30 -4.62
CA ASP A 829 -29.23 27.72 -4.24
C ASP A 829 -29.85 28.64 -5.30
N GLY A 830 -30.01 28.17 -6.55
CA GLY A 830 -30.79 28.85 -7.58
C GLY A 830 -32.23 29.20 -7.20
N ARG A 831 -32.82 28.54 -6.19
CA ARG A 831 -34.15 28.90 -5.66
C ARG A 831 -34.13 30.22 -4.86
N ASP A 832 -32.97 30.59 -4.34
CA ASP A 832 -32.72 31.77 -3.51
C ASP A 832 -31.97 32.86 -4.31
N ASP A 833 -31.17 32.48 -5.33
CA ASP A 833 -30.38 33.33 -6.23
C ASP A 833 -31.21 34.05 -7.32
N VAL A 834 -32.15 34.89 -6.87
CA VAL A 834 -33.08 35.63 -7.72
C VAL A 834 -32.71 37.11 -7.80
N ASP A 835 -32.57 37.66 -9.01
CA ASP A 835 -32.39 39.10 -9.25
C ASP A 835 -33.74 39.81 -9.23
N LEU A 836 -33.95 40.66 -8.22
CA LEU A 836 -35.19 41.39 -7.98
C LEU A 836 -35.33 42.65 -8.86
N THR A 837 -34.23 43.11 -9.49
CA THR A 837 -34.20 44.34 -10.30
C THR A 837 -33.50 44.11 -11.65
N PRO A 838 -34.02 43.21 -12.51
CA PRO A 838 -33.34 42.81 -13.74
C PRO A 838 -33.22 43.96 -14.77
N GLU A 839 -34.06 45.00 -14.67
CA GLU A 839 -34.04 46.16 -15.57
C GLU A 839 -33.10 47.30 -15.14
N GLU A 840 -32.49 47.21 -13.95
CA GLU A 840 -31.60 48.26 -13.43
C GLU A 840 -30.12 47.95 -13.71
N THR A 841 -29.29 49.00 -13.82
CA THR A 841 -27.83 48.86 -14.02
C THR A 841 -27.10 48.25 -12.81
N ILE A 842 -27.72 48.28 -11.62
CA ILE A 842 -27.21 47.67 -10.40
C ILE A 842 -28.21 46.59 -10.00
N ARG A 843 -27.77 45.34 -10.00
CA ARG A 843 -28.60 44.18 -9.67
C ARG A 843 -28.74 44.03 -8.16
N THR A 844 -29.93 43.67 -7.70
CA THR A 844 -30.22 43.40 -6.29
C THR A 844 -30.62 41.94 -6.15
N ILE A 845 -29.76 41.12 -5.53
CA ILE A 845 -30.03 39.69 -5.31
C ILE A 845 -30.88 39.55 -4.04
N ASN A 846 -31.80 38.59 -4.04
CA ASN A 846 -32.60 38.25 -2.86
C ASN A 846 -31.70 37.87 -1.66
N GLU A 847 -31.91 38.52 -0.51
CA GLU A 847 -31.26 38.21 0.77
C GLU A 847 -32.25 37.66 1.82
N ASP A 848 -33.53 37.49 1.47
CA ASP A 848 -34.54 36.97 2.39
C ASP A 848 -34.58 35.43 2.36
N GLU A 849 -33.95 34.82 3.36
CA GLU A 849 -33.90 33.36 3.58
C GLU A 849 -35.29 32.73 3.78
N MET A 850 -36.32 33.51 4.12
CA MET A 850 -37.69 33.01 4.36
C MET A 850 -38.57 33.13 3.11
N LEU A 851 -38.07 33.73 2.02
CA LEU A 851 -38.82 33.93 0.79
C LEU A 851 -39.23 32.59 0.16
N PHE A 852 -38.32 31.62 0.12
CA PHE A 852 -38.62 30.30 -0.45
C PHE A 852 -39.73 29.55 0.30
N LEU A 853 -39.81 29.67 1.63
CA LEU A 853 -40.93 29.10 2.41
C LEU A 853 -42.28 29.67 1.95
N ARG A 854 -42.34 30.97 1.69
CA ARG A 854 -43.55 31.64 1.20
C ARG A 854 -43.90 31.18 -0.22
N HIS A 855 -42.90 30.95 -1.09
CA HIS A 855 -43.14 30.35 -2.41
C HIS A 855 -43.76 28.96 -2.29
N VAL A 856 -43.21 28.10 -1.43
CA VAL A 856 -43.73 26.76 -1.17
C VAL A 856 -45.17 26.80 -0.60
N GLU A 857 -45.46 27.72 0.32
CA GLU A 857 -46.81 27.89 0.88
C GLU A 857 -47.83 28.36 -0.16
N ASN A 858 -47.49 29.39 -0.94
CA ASN A 858 -48.36 29.95 -1.97
C ASN A 858 -48.67 28.94 -3.08
N ALA A 859 -47.65 28.17 -3.48
CA ALA A 859 -47.74 27.13 -4.49
C ALA A 859 -48.27 25.79 -3.94
N LYS A 860 -48.58 25.71 -2.64
CA LYS A 860 -49.04 24.47 -1.97
C LYS A 860 -48.14 23.26 -2.25
N ALA A 861 -46.83 23.50 -2.27
CA ALA A 861 -45.80 22.51 -2.58
C ALA A 861 -45.94 21.80 -3.95
N ASN A 862 -46.59 22.42 -4.95
CA ASN A 862 -46.51 22.02 -6.36
C ASN A 862 -45.23 22.61 -7.00
N LEU A 863 -44.47 21.79 -7.74
CA LEU A 863 -43.17 22.20 -8.26
C LEU A 863 -43.25 23.27 -9.36
N GLU A 864 -44.20 23.13 -10.29
CA GLU A 864 -44.39 24.08 -11.38
C GLU A 864 -44.85 25.46 -10.88
N ASP A 865 -45.74 25.46 -9.88
CA ASP A 865 -46.24 26.67 -9.24
C ASP A 865 -45.13 27.33 -8.40
N ILE A 866 -44.27 26.55 -7.72
CA ILE A 866 -43.08 27.09 -7.04
C ILE A 866 -42.16 27.77 -8.04
N GLU A 867 -41.84 27.11 -9.18
CA GLU A 867 -41.02 27.70 -10.24
C GLU A 867 -41.63 29.02 -10.73
N THR A 868 -42.95 29.04 -10.95
CA THR A 868 -43.68 30.22 -11.43
C THR A 868 -43.62 31.37 -10.42
N GLU A 869 -43.78 31.07 -9.13
CA GLU A 869 -43.69 32.07 -8.06
C GLU A 869 -42.28 32.65 -7.89
N ILE A 870 -41.25 31.82 -8.02
CA ILE A 870 -39.85 32.27 -8.03
C ILE A 870 -39.62 33.23 -9.21
N ARG A 871 -40.03 32.84 -10.41
CA ARG A 871 -39.89 33.67 -11.63
C ARG A 871 -40.73 34.95 -11.60
N ARG A 872 -41.84 34.96 -10.86
CA ARG A 872 -42.65 36.17 -10.65
C ARG A 872 -41.93 37.18 -9.77
N THR A 873 -41.07 36.71 -8.89
CA THR A 873 -40.34 37.53 -7.92
C THR A 873 -39.08 38.16 -8.51
N GLY A 874 -38.47 37.50 -9.50
CA GLY A 874 -37.35 38.05 -10.25
C GLY A 874 -36.74 37.05 -11.25
N GLU A 875 -35.60 37.40 -11.82
CA GLU A 875 -34.90 36.56 -12.80
C GLU A 875 -33.91 35.58 -12.11
N LEU A 876 -33.91 34.31 -12.53
CA LEU A 876 -32.98 33.31 -12.00
C LEU A 876 -31.54 33.63 -12.40
N THR A 877 -30.63 33.71 -11.42
CA THR A 877 -29.22 33.99 -11.67
C THR A 877 -28.30 32.76 -11.60
N ASP A 878 -28.83 31.61 -11.21
CA ASP A 878 -28.14 30.30 -11.24
C ASP A 878 -29.01 29.14 -11.74
N ASP A 879 -28.42 27.95 -11.79
CA ASP A 879 -29.12 26.69 -12.08
C ASP A 879 -30.18 26.42 -10.99
N LEU A 880 -31.39 26.02 -11.39
CA LEU A 880 -32.49 25.71 -10.46
C LEU A 880 -32.85 24.24 -10.52
N SER A 881 -32.83 23.57 -9.37
CA SER A 881 -33.38 22.24 -9.20
C SER A 881 -34.29 22.21 -7.99
N LEU A 882 -35.45 21.57 -8.15
CA LEU A 882 -36.38 21.31 -7.07
C LEU A 882 -36.76 19.84 -7.09
N LEU A 883 -36.71 19.18 -5.94
CA LEU A 883 -37.12 17.79 -5.78
C LEU A 883 -38.19 17.69 -4.71
N LYS A 884 -39.36 17.18 -5.09
CA LYS A 884 -40.51 16.91 -4.22
C LYS A 884 -40.49 15.45 -3.77
N ILE A 885 -40.70 15.22 -2.48
CA ILE A 885 -40.94 13.90 -1.89
C ILE A 885 -42.23 13.97 -1.08
N GLU A 886 -43.22 13.14 -1.40
CA GLU A 886 -44.52 13.14 -0.72
C GLU A 886 -44.83 11.77 -0.12
N PHE A 887 -45.14 11.74 1.19
CA PHE A 887 -45.51 10.52 1.90
C PHE A 887 -47.02 10.37 1.99
N GLN A 888 -47.59 9.50 1.16
CA GLN A 888 -49.04 9.36 0.99
C GLN A 888 -49.66 8.34 1.95
N GLY A 889 -48.87 7.41 2.51
CA GLY A 889 -49.32 6.42 3.51
C GLY A 889 -50.35 5.38 3.03
N GLU A 890 -50.98 5.58 1.87
CA GLU A 890 -51.84 4.64 1.16
C GLU A 890 -51.34 4.49 -0.29
N PRO A 891 -51.46 3.30 -0.91
CA PRO A 891 -50.94 3.07 -2.26
C PRO A 891 -51.67 3.98 -3.26
N LYS A 892 -50.91 4.75 -4.04
CA LYS A 892 -51.41 5.53 -5.17
C LYS A 892 -52.23 4.60 -6.10
N ASN A 893 -53.51 4.92 -6.33
CA ASN A 893 -54.26 4.33 -7.44
C ASN A 893 -53.55 4.77 -8.72
N ASP A 894 -53.24 3.83 -9.61
CA ASP A 894 -52.61 4.13 -10.89
C ASP A 894 -53.52 5.12 -11.64
N GLU A 895 -53.03 6.34 -11.93
CA GLU A 895 -53.70 7.42 -12.67
C GLU A 895 -54.03 7.05 -14.13
N ILE A 896 -54.02 5.76 -14.47
CA ILE A 896 -54.49 5.20 -15.73
C ILE A 896 -56.00 4.89 -15.68
N GLU A 897 -56.63 4.79 -14.49
CA GLU A 897 -58.08 4.52 -14.38
C GLU A 897 -58.97 5.78 -14.32
N GLU A 898 -58.43 6.97 -14.01
CA GLU A 898 -59.25 8.21 -13.93
C GLU A 898 -59.29 9.06 -15.21
N ILE A 899 -58.42 8.77 -16.19
CA ILE A 899 -58.50 9.37 -17.54
C ILE A 899 -59.67 8.75 -18.36
N PHE A 900 -60.25 7.64 -17.90
CA PHE A 900 -61.36 6.94 -18.58
C PHE A 900 -62.78 7.42 -18.22
N GLU A 901 -62.97 8.45 -17.39
CA GLU A 901 -64.32 8.93 -17.04
C GLU A 901 -64.61 10.42 -17.29
N SER A 902 -63.74 11.20 -17.93
CA SER A 902 -64.15 12.52 -18.44
C SER A 902 -64.27 12.52 -19.97
N THR A 903 -65.47 12.18 -20.41
CA THR A 903 -66.01 12.58 -21.72
C THR A 903 -65.88 14.09 -21.89
N ASP A 904 -64.95 14.53 -22.74
CA ASP A 904 -65.32 15.35 -23.90
C ASP A 904 -64.12 15.57 -24.82
N HIS A 905 -64.39 15.40 -26.11
CA HIS A 905 -63.58 15.82 -27.25
C HIS A 905 -62.44 14.91 -27.73
N ILE A 906 -62.87 13.99 -28.62
CA ILE A 906 -62.45 13.87 -30.03
C ILE A 906 -62.12 12.41 -30.38
N ASP A 907 -63.22 11.66 -30.53
CA ASP A 907 -63.43 10.81 -31.70
C ASP A 907 -63.07 11.58 -32.97
N LYS A 908 -61.85 11.40 -33.48
CA LYS A 908 -61.57 11.48 -34.92
C LYS A 908 -60.30 10.69 -35.27
N ALA A 909 -60.55 9.52 -35.84
CA ALA A 909 -59.72 8.82 -36.80
C ALA A 909 -58.36 8.26 -36.31
N LEU A 910 -58.40 7.06 -35.75
CA LEU A 910 -57.30 6.09 -35.88
C LEU A 910 -57.80 4.92 -36.74
N ASN A 911 -58.04 5.23 -38.02
CA ASN A 911 -57.96 4.22 -39.06
C ASN A 911 -56.48 4.03 -39.37
N THR A 912 -55.95 2.80 -39.25
CA THR A 912 -54.52 2.49 -39.49
C THR A 912 -54.06 2.92 -40.90
N ASP A 913 -54.98 2.99 -41.87
CA ASP A 913 -54.71 3.51 -43.22
C ASP A 913 -54.49 5.03 -43.26
N SER A 914 -55.15 5.81 -42.37
CA SER A 914 -54.92 7.26 -42.31
C SER A 914 -53.60 7.58 -41.62
N VAL A 915 -53.24 6.84 -40.57
CA VAL A 915 -51.95 6.93 -39.86
C VAL A 915 -50.78 6.76 -40.83
N TYR A 916 -50.85 5.78 -41.74
CA TYR A 916 -49.81 5.55 -42.75
C TYR A 916 -49.67 6.73 -43.72
N GLU A 917 -50.78 7.24 -44.28
CA GLU A 917 -50.72 8.34 -45.27
C GLU A 917 -50.37 9.69 -44.62
N ASP A 918 -50.82 9.94 -43.38
CA ASP A 918 -50.50 11.15 -42.62
C ASP A 918 -49.03 11.16 -42.22
N ALA A 919 -48.49 10.05 -41.70
CA ALA A 919 -47.07 9.94 -41.39
C ALA A 919 -46.18 10.08 -42.64
N LYS A 920 -46.62 9.51 -43.78
CA LYS A 920 -45.91 9.65 -45.07
C LYS A 920 -45.94 11.09 -45.57
N LYS A 921 -47.05 11.82 -45.39
CA LYS A 921 -47.17 13.25 -45.71
C LYS A 921 -46.29 14.10 -44.79
N MET A 922 -46.32 13.84 -43.49
CA MET A 922 -45.47 14.51 -42.49
C MET A 922 -43.98 14.35 -42.82
N TYR A 923 -43.55 13.13 -43.17
CA TYR A 923 -42.20 12.85 -43.63
C TYR A 923 -41.82 13.65 -44.88
N LYS A 924 -42.70 13.72 -45.89
CA LYS A 924 -42.47 14.54 -47.10
C LYS A 924 -42.37 16.04 -46.80
N THR A 925 -43.05 16.51 -45.76
CA THR A 925 -42.97 17.91 -45.29
C THR A 925 -41.78 18.18 -44.35
N GLY A 926 -40.88 17.21 -44.15
CA GLY A 926 -39.69 17.35 -43.30
C GLY A 926 -39.91 17.12 -41.80
N ARG A 927 -41.15 16.83 -41.39
CA ARG A 927 -41.54 16.59 -39.99
C ARG A 927 -41.36 15.12 -39.62
N LEU A 928 -40.10 14.70 -39.49
CA LEU A 928 -39.74 13.30 -39.24
C LEU A 928 -40.11 12.82 -37.83
N GLU A 929 -39.95 13.66 -36.81
CA GLU A 929 -40.22 13.28 -35.41
C GLU A 929 -41.72 13.07 -35.16
N GLU A 930 -42.57 14.01 -35.61
CA GLU A 930 -44.04 13.86 -35.59
C GLU A 930 -44.52 12.61 -36.36
N ALA A 931 -43.89 12.33 -37.51
CA ALA A 931 -44.22 11.13 -38.30
C ALA A 931 -43.84 9.84 -37.57
N LEU A 932 -42.72 9.82 -36.85
CA LEU A 932 -42.27 8.67 -36.06
C LEU A 932 -43.16 8.44 -34.83
N GLU A 933 -43.56 9.50 -34.14
CA GLU A 933 -44.46 9.43 -33.00
C GLU A 933 -45.82 8.88 -33.41
N LEU A 934 -46.40 9.42 -34.49
CA LEU A 934 -47.67 8.94 -35.05
C LEU A 934 -47.60 7.47 -35.48
N LEU A 935 -46.50 7.04 -36.11
CA LEU A 935 -46.29 5.64 -36.50
C LEU A 935 -46.07 4.71 -35.29
N LYS A 936 -45.42 5.17 -34.22
CA LYS A 936 -45.25 4.40 -32.98
C LYS A 936 -46.60 4.17 -32.28
N THR A 937 -47.44 5.20 -32.20
CA THR A 937 -48.81 5.07 -31.69
C THR A 937 -49.63 4.10 -32.53
N GLY A 938 -49.51 4.17 -33.86
CA GLY A 938 -50.13 3.20 -34.76
C GLY A 938 -49.64 1.76 -34.57
N TYR A 939 -48.33 1.57 -34.37
CA TYR A 939 -47.72 0.26 -34.11
C TYR A 939 -48.18 -0.38 -32.79
N MET A 940 -48.40 0.43 -31.75
CA MET A 940 -48.94 -0.06 -30.47
C MET A 940 -50.37 -0.58 -30.59
N HIS A 941 -51.17 -0.01 -31.50
CA HIS A 941 -52.56 -0.43 -31.71
C HIS A 941 -52.70 -1.60 -32.69
N ASP A 942 -51.88 -1.66 -33.76
CA ASP A 942 -51.91 -2.73 -34.76
C ASP A 942 -50.49 -3.11 -35.21
N SER A 943 -49.84 -3.95 -34.40
CA SER A 943 -48.47 -4.43 -34.64
C SER A 943 -48.35 -5.44 -35.79
N ALA A 944 -49.49 -5.92 -36.33
CA ALA A 944 -49.54 -6.86 -37.45
C ALA A 944 -49.57 -6.16 -38.82
N ASN A 945 -49.76 -4.84 -38.86
CA ASN A 945 -49.86 -4.08 -40.10
C ASN A 945 -48.51 -3.93 -40.81
N GLN A 946 -48.29 -4.77 -41.82
CA GLN A 946 -47.02 -4.81 -42.55
C GLN A 946 -46.66 -3.50 -43.27
N ARG A 947 -47.66 -2.74 -43.71
CA ARG A 947 -47.45 -1.47 -44.42
C ARG A 947 -46.95 -0.39 -43.47
N LEU A 948 -47.50 -0.37 -42.25
CA LEU A 948 -47.07 0.51 -41.17
C LEU A 948 -45.68 0.11 -40.63
N ASN A 949 -45.46 -1.18 -40.38
CA ASN A 949 -44.16 -1.72 -39.93
C ASN A 949 -43.03 -1.39 -40.91
N LYS A 950 -43.30 -1.54 -42.22
CA LYS A 950 -42.35 -1.18 -43.28
C LYS A 950 -41.92 0.29 -43.22
N LEU A 951 -42.88 1.20 -43.04
CA LEU A 951 -42.62 2.64 -43.01
C LEU A 951 -41.95 3.04 -41.70
N LEU A 952 -42.41 2.51 -40.57
CA LEU A 952 -41.83 2.75 -39.25
C LEU A 952 -40.39 2.24 -39.20
N GLY A 953 -40.11 1.00 -39.61
CA GLY A 953 -38.75 0.45 -39.64
C GLY A 953 -37.77 1.28 -40.49
N LEU A 954 -38.21 1.74 -41.67
CA LEU A 954 -37.40 2.61 -42.53
C LEU A 954 -37.18 4.00 -41.94
N LEU A 955 -38.23 4.64 -41.40
CA LEU A 955 -38.13 5.97 -40.83
C LEU A 955 -37.36 5.96 -39.51
N SER A 956 -37.50 4.92 -38.69
CA SER A 956 -36.71 4.73 -37.47
C SER A 956 -35.23 4.57 -37.81
N PHE A 957 -34.90 3.79 -38.85
CA PHE A 957 -33.53 3.69 -39.34
C PHE A 957 -32.98 5.04 -39.81
N LYS A 958 -33.74 5.79 -40.62
CA LYS A 958 -33.33 7.12 -41.09
C LYS A 958 -33.24 8.16 -39.97
N GLY A 959 -34.12 8.06 -38.98
CA GLY A 959 -34.14 8.88 -37.76
C GLY A 959 -33.07 8.48 -36.75
N LYS A 960 -32.25 7.46 -37.05
CA LYS A 960 -31.20 6.89 -36.19
C LYS A 960 -31.72 6.28 -34.89
N ASP A 961 -33.02 6.00 -34.80
CA ASP A 961 -33.63 5.18 -33.75
C ASP A 961 -33.43 3.70 -34.12
N TYR A 962 -32.19 3.24 -33.98
CA TYR A 962 -31.80 1.88 -34.37
C TYR A 962 -32.49 0.80 -33.52
N ASN A 963 -32.88 1.11 -32.28
CA ASN A 963 -33.55 0.16 -31.40
C ASN A 963 -34.95 -0.17 -31.92
N THR A 964 -35.76 0.85 -32.17
CA THR A 964 -37.09 0.68 -32.79
C THR A 964 -36.96 0.08 -34.19
N ALA A 965 -35.95 0.51 -34.97
CA ALA A 965 -35.71 -0.05 -36.29
C ALA A 965 -35.44 -1.56 -36.23
N VAL A 966 -34.59 -2.05 -35.32
CA VAL A 966 -34.31 -3.50 -35.19
C VAL A 966 -35.56 -4.27 -34.79
N GLU A 967 -36.33 -3.79 -33.81
CA GLU A 967 -37.55 -4.46 -33.35
C GLU A 967 -38.59 -4.58 -34.48
N VAL A 968 -38.90 -3.45 -35.13
CA VAL A 968 -39.94 -3.38 -36.16
C VAL A 968 -39.49 -4.09 -37.44
N LEU A 969 -38.20 -3.99 -37.83
CA LEU A 969 -37.67 -4.69 -39.00
C LEU A 969 -37.61 -6.20 -38.80
N ASN A 970 -37.30 -6.68 -37.58
CA ASN A 970 -37.36 -8.12 -37.27
C ASN A 970 -38.80 -8.65 -37.37
N ASN A 971 -39.78 -7.90 -36.86
CA ASN A 971 -41.20 -8.26 -37.00
C ASN A 971 -41.64 -8.26 -38.47
N TYR A 972 -41.26 -7.23 -39.23
CA TYR A 972 -41.55 -7.12 -40.66
C TYR A 972 -40.94 -8.29 -41.47
N LEU A 973 -39.62 -8.51 -41.33
CA LEU A 973 -38.88 -9.55 -42.06
C LEU A 973 -39.22 -10.97 -41.60
N GLY A 974 -39.78 -11.14 -40.40
CA GLY A 974 -40.33 -12.41 -39.94
C GLY A 974 -41.58 -12.84 -40.71
N THR A 975 -42.27 -11.91 -41.36
CA THR A 975 -43.48 -12.18 -42.15
C THR A 975 -43.26 -12.14 -43.65
N ASP A 976 -42.35 -11.29 -44.15
CA ASP A 976 -41.97 -11.22 -45.57
C ASP A 976 -40.43 -11.26 -45.71
N PRO A 977 -39.83 -12.47 -45.76
CA PRO A 977 -38.37 -12.63 -45.75
C PRO A 977 -37.68 -12.30 -47.09
N ASP A 978 -38.41 -12.21 -48.20
CA ASP A 978 -37.84 -12.17 -49.56
C ASP A 978 -37.43 -10.75 -50.03
N LEU A 979 -37.59 -9.73 -49.19
CA LEU A 979 -37.28 -8.34 -49.50
C LEU A 979 -35.83 -7.95 -49.19
N HIS A 980 -35.02 -7.79 -50.24
CA HIS A 980 -33.57 -7.55 -50.14
C HIS A 980 -33.16 -6.24 -49.44
N GLU A 981 -33.87 -5.12 -49.61
CA GLU A 981 -33.41 -3.81 -49.09
C GLU A 981 -33.46 -3.70 -47.55
N TYR A 982 -34.37 -4.43 -46.90
CA TYR A 982 -34.62 -4.30 -45.46
C TYR A 982 -33.66 -5.13 -44.61
N TRP A 983 -33.16 -6.24 -45.13
CA TRP A 983 -32.05 -6.99 -44.52
C TRP A 983 -30.79 -6.13 -44.40
N PHE A 984 -30.54 -5.24 -45.36
CA PHE A 984 -29.42 -4.30 -45.30
C PHE A 984 -29.58 -3.29 -44.16
N TYR A 985 -30.77 -2.69 -44.01
CA TYR A 985 -31.06 -1.76 -42.92
C TYR A 985 -31.00 -2.44 -41.55
N LEU A 986 -31.51 -3.67 -41.44
CA LEU A 986 -31.41 -4.47 -40.22
C LEU A 986 -29.94 -4.78 -39.87
N SER A 987 -29.12 -5.14 -40.87
CA SER A 987 -27.70 -5.40 -40.66
C SER A 987 -26.95 -4.14 -40.17
N ILE A 988 -27.18 -2.99 -40.79
CA ILE A 988 -26.54 -1.73 -40.37
C ILE A 988 -27.04 -1.30 -38.99
N ALA A 989 -28.34 -1.42 -38.71
CA ALA A 989 -28.90 -1.07 -37.41
C ALA A 989 -28.27 -1.90 -36.29
N ASN A 990 -28.19 -3.24 -36.47
CA ASN A 990 -27.52 -4.12 -35.52
C ASN A 990 -26.03 -3.81 -35.39
N LYS A 991 -25.33 -3.50 -36.49
CA LYS A 991 -23.91 -3.08 -36.47
C LYS A 991 -23.71 -1.79 -35.67
N LYS A 992 -24.60 -0.80 -35.84
CA LYS A 992 -24.58 0.47 -35.10
C LYS A 992 -24.92 0.30 -33.62
N MET A 993 -25.67 -0.74 -33.26
CA MET A 993 -25.94 -1.14 -31.88
C MET A 993 -24.86 -2.04 -31.27
N GLY A 994 -23.79 -2.36 -32.00
CA GLY A 994 -22.71 -3.25 -31.52
C GLY A 994 -23.08 -4.74 -31.49
N LYS A 995 -24.23 -5.13 -32.06
CA LYS A 995 -24.70 -6.53 -32.12
C LYS A 995 -24.16 -7.22 -33.39
N TYR A 996 -22.85 -7.48 -33.42
CA TYR A 996 -22.16 -7.91 -34.65
C TYR A 996 -22.62 -9.28 -35.18
N ASP A 997 -22.93 -10.25 -34.32
CA ASP A 997 -23.43 -11.57 -34.74
C ASP A 997 -24.78 -11.46 -35.47
N GLN A 998 -25.69 -10.63 -34.96
CA GLN A 998 -27.00 -10.38 -35.56
C GLN A 998 -26.87 -9.57 -36.85
N ALA A 999 -25.95 -8.60 -36.87
CA ALA A 999 -25.60 -7.84 -38.07
C ALA A 999 -25.05 -8.75 -39.19
N LEU A 1000 -24.18 -9.70 -38.82
CA LEU A 1000 -23.61 -10.69 -39.72
C LEU A 1000 -24.69 -11.62 -40.28
N ALA A 1001 -25.57 -12.14 -39.43
CA ALA A 1001 -26.68 -13.00 -39.85
C ALA A 1001 -27.60 -12.31 -40.87
N ALA A 1002 -27.98 -11.05 -40.62
CA ALA A 1002 -28.79 -10.26 -41.55
C ALA A 1002 -28.05 -9.96 -42.87
N SER A 1003 -26.74 -9.68 -42.81
CA SER A 1003 -25.92 -9.41 -44.00
C SER A 1003 -25.70 -10.67 -44.85
N LEU A 1004 -25.54 -11.83 -44.23
CA LEU A 1004 -25.46 -13.13 -44.93
C LEU A 1004 -26.78 -13.51 -45.58
N LYS A 1005 -27.92 -13.26 -44.91
CA LYS A 1005 -29.25 -13.44 -45.52
C LYS A 1005 -29.43 -12.57 -46.76
N LEU A 1006 -29.00 -11.32 -46.72
CA LEU A 1006 -28.99 -10.48 -47.91
C LEU A 1006 -28.04 -10.99 -49.00
N LEU A 1007 -26.90 -11.58 -48.63
CA LEU A 1007 -25.98 -12.17 -49.61
C LEU A 1007 -26.59 -13.41 -50.31
N GLU A 1008 -27.44 -14.17 -49.61
CA GLU A 1008 -28.21 -15.29 -50.20
C GLU A 1008 -29.27 -14.79 -51.19
N ILE A 1009 -29.97 -13.70 -50.86
CA ILE A 1009 -31.07 -13.14 -51.68
C ILE A 1009 -30.54 -12.32 -52.86
N ASP A 1010 -29.53 -11.48 -52.64
CA ASP A 1010 -28.88 -10.65 -53.67
C ASP A 1010 -27.35 -10.74 -53.57
N PRO A 1011 -26.75 -11.75 -54.21
CA PRO A 1011 -25.30 -11.97 -54.21
C PRO A 1011 -24.48 -10.86 -54.90
N ASN A 1012 -25.13 -9.96 -55.63
CA ASN A 1012 -24.46 -8.89 -56.39
C ASN A 1012 -24.50 -7.54 -55.68
N ASN A 1013 -25.07 -7.47 -54.47
CA ASN A 1013 -25.13 -6.24 -53.70
C ASN A 1013 -23.77 -5.79 -53.17
N ILE A 1014 -23.16 -4.80 -53.85
CA ILE A 1014 -21.84 -4.28 -53.49
C ILE A 1014 -21.86 -3.60 -52.12
N SER A 1015 -22.91 -2.83 -51.81
CA SER A 1015 -23.08 -2.16 -50.51
C SER A 1015 -23.14 -3.16 -49.35
N ASN A 1016 -23.84 -4.28 -49.53
CA ASN A 1016 -23.86 -5.36 -48.56
C ASN A 1016 -22.49 -6.04 -48.43
N THR A 1017 -21.79 -6.27 -49.54
CA THR A 1017 -20.45 -6.88 -49.53
C THR A 1017 -19.43 -6.00 -48.77
N ILE A 1018 -19.50 -4.68 -48.94
CA ILE A 1018 -18.70 -3.71 -48.15
C ILE A 1018 -19.08 -3.76 -46.67
N ASN A 1019 -20.39 -3.78 -46.37
CA ASN A 1019 -20.87 -3.88 -45.00
C ASN A 1019 -20.44 -5.19 -44.31
N LEU A 1020 -20.44 -6.30 -45.04
CA LEU A 1020 -20.06 -7.63 -44.56
C LEU A 1020 -18.55 -7.72 -44.29
N SER A 1021 -17.73 -7.11 -45.15
CA SER A 1021 -16.29 -6.94 -44.91
C SER A 1021 -16.03 -6.09 -43.65
N ASP A 1022 -16.78 -5.00 -43.45
CA ASP A 1022 -16.64 -4.14 -42.27
C ASP A 1022 -17.12 -4.84 -40.99
N ILE A 1023 -18.18 -5.67 -41.06
CA ILE A 1023 -18.63 -6.50 -39.93
C ILE A 1023 -17.55 -7.52 -39.56
N TYR A 1024 -16.94 -8.22 -40.54
CA TYR A 1024 -15.84 -9.15 -40.24
C TYR A 1024 -14.63 -8.46 -39.65
N ARG A 1025 -14.30 -7.24 -40.09
CA ARG A 1025 -13.24 -6.42 -39.48
C ARG A 1025 -13.57 -6.08 -38.02
N LEU A 1026 -14.81 -5.66 -37.74
CA LEU A 1026 -15.28 -5.36 -36.37
C LEU A 1026 -15.34 -6.60 -35.46
N MET A 1027 -15.43 -7.80 -36.04
CA MET A 1027 -15.35 -9.09 -35.34
C MET A 1027 -13.92 -9.67 -35.33
N GLU A 1028 -12.90 -8.87 -35.71
CA GLU A 1028 -11.47 -9.26 -35.74
C GLU A 1028 -11.14 -10.44 -36.67
N MET A 1029 -12.03 -10.76 -37.62
CA MET A 1029 -11.83 -11.81 -38.63
C MET A 1029 -11.19 -11.21 -39.90
N TYR A 1030 -9.97 -10.69 -39.75
CA TYR A 1030 -9.31 -9.87 -40.78
C TYR A 1030 -9.12 -10.58 -42.12
N ASP A 1031 -8.82 -11.87 -42.14
CA ASP A 1031 -8.63 -12.62 -43.39
C ASP A 1031 -9.91 -12.68 -44.22
N LYS A 1032 -11.07 -12.90 -43.57
CA LYS A 1032 -12.38 -12.86 -44.24
C LYS A 1032 -12.77 -11.44 -44.61
N ALA A 1033 -12.51 -10.46 -43.75
CA ALA A 1033 -12.77 -9.06 -44.05
C ALA A 1033 -12.03 -8.63 -45.33
N GLU A 1034 -10.75 -9.00 -45.45
CA GLU A 1034 -9.92 -8.71 -46.61
C GLU A 1034 -10.41 -9.43 -47.87
N GLU A 1035 -10.81 -10.71 -47.76
CA GLU A 1035 -11.40 -11.48 -48.86
C GLU A 1035 -12.61 -10.75 -49.48
N TYR A 1036 -13.56 -10.31 -48.65
CA TYR A 1036 -14.75 -9.61 -49.12
C TYR A 1036 -14.45 -8.19 -49.64
N ALA A 1037 -13.49 -7.46 -49.04
CA ALA A 1037 -13.05 -6.16 -49.57
C ALA A 1037 -12.40 -6.29 -50.96
N ARG A 1038 -11.57 -7.33 -51.17
CA ARG A 1038 -10.95 -7.61 -52.47
C ARG A 1038 -11.96 -8.08 -53.52
N LYS A 1039 -13.00 -8.83 -53.14
CA LYS A 1039 -14.13 -9.15 -54.05
C LYS A 1039 -14.84 -7.91 -54.56
N VAL A 1040 -15.00 -6.87 -53.73
CA VAL A 1040 -15.54 -5.58 -54.18
C VAL A 1040 -14.60 -4.92 -55.19
N LEU A 1041 -13.28 -4.91 -54.94
CA LEU A 1041 -12.30 -4.31 -55.86
C LEU A 1041 -12.15 -5.06 -57.18
N GLN A 1042 -12.42 -6.37 -57.22
CA GLN A 1042 -12.45 -7.13 -58.47
C GLN A 1042 -13.64 -6.73 -59.35
N LYS A 1043 -14.79 -6.39 -58.75
CA LYS A 1043 -15.98 -5.91 -59.47
C LYS A 1043 -15.91 -4.42 -59.79
N GLU A 1044 -15.43 -3.61 -58.84
CA GLU A 1044 -15.27 -2.16 -58.95
C GLU A 1044 -13.87 -1.71 -58.49
N PRO A 1045 -12.88 -1.70 -59.40
CA PRO A 1045 -11.49 -1.35 -59.07
C PRO A 1045 -11.29 0.08 -58.55
N GLY A 1046 -12.27 0.96 -58.70
CA GLY A 1046 -12.23 2.36 -58.23
C GLY A 1046 -13.02 2.62 -56.94
N ASN A 1047 -13.56 1.60 -56.27
CA ASN A 1047 -14.44 1.80 -55.12
C ASN A 1047 -13.67 2.34 -53.91
N GLU A 1048 -13.88 3.63 -53.56
CA GLU A 1048 -13.17 4.31 -52.48
C GLU A 1048 -13.42 3.69 -51.11
N ASN A 1049 -14.64 3.18 -50.86
CA ASN A 1049 -15.00 2.56 -49.60
C ASN A 1049 -14.24 1.25 -49.38
N ALA A 1050 -14.09 0.43 -50.42
CA ALA A 1050 -13.29 -0.80 -50.34
C ALA A 1050 -11.79 -0.52 -50.13
N HIS A 1051 -11.21 0.49 -50.80
CA HIS A 1051 -9.83 0.92 -50.54
C HIS A 1051 -9.63 1.46 -49.12
N LYS A 1052 -10.60 2.23 -48.61
CA LYS A 1052 -10.59 2.69 -47.22
C LYS A 1052 -10.65 1.50 -46.26
N LEU A 1053 -11.45 0.49 -46.57
CA LEU A 1053 -11.62 -0.68 -45.73
C LEU A 1053 -10.35 -1.55 -45.69
N ILE A 1054 -9.66 -1.76 -46.81
CA ILE A 1054 -8.34 -2.44 -46.83
C ILE A 1054 -7.33 -1.71 -45.94
N ARG A 1055 -7.23 -0.38 -46.07
CA ARG A 1055 -6.34 0.42 -45.20
C ARG A 1055 -6.70 0.31 -43.72
N LEU A 1056 -8.00 0.24 -43.40
CA LEU A 1056 -8.46 0.03 -42.03
C LEU A 1056 -8.13 -1.38 -41.53
N ILE A 1057 -8.30 -2.41 -42.36
CA ILE A 1057 -7.94 -3.79 -42.03
C ILE A 1057 -6.42 -3.92 -41.79
N GLU A 1058 -5.58 -3.33 -42.63
CA GLU A 1058 -4.11 -3.34 -42.47
C GLU A 1058 -3.65 -2.58 -41.23
N ARG A 1059 -4.34 -1.52 -40.84
CA ARG A 1059 -4.05 -0.76 -39.62
C ARG A 1059 -4.48 -1.51 -38.36
N ASP A 1060 -5.61 -2.20 -38.42
CA ASP A 1060 -6.22 -2.89 -37.29
C ASP A 1060 -5.65 -4.31 -37.09
N ARG A 1061 -4.80 -4.78 -38.03
CA ARG A 1061 -4.01 -6.02 -37.96
C ARG A 1061 -2.66 -5.76 -37.30
#